data_AF-A0A1D7VME3-F1
#
_entry.id   AF-A0A1D7VME3-F1
#
_cell.length_a   1.000
_cell.length_b   1.000
_cell.length_c   1.000
_cell.angle_alpha   90.00
_cell.angle_beta   90.00
_cell.angle_gamma   90.00
#
_symmetry.space_group_name_H-M   'P 1'
#
loop_
_entity.id
_entity.type
_entity.pdbx_description
1 polymer ?
#
loop_
_entity_poly.entity_id
_entity_poly.type
_entity_poly.pdbx_seq_one_letter_code
_entity_poly.pdbx_strand_id
1 'polypeptide(L)'
;MTIPIRPTGRLSRLRGRLALAIGAAAAITFTGLPGLHVNEAEAAPKPKRCDEKYLGHSYGSTPANSGPPLNGDYDPYPTDENYTYVNPARDFDGVLAPTQAQLDKAGTDYKSWQKQFEKTGKPEYRVMEMYARYQSQYNSPRGYKEWNRWMDIRWLAPHGSPPRGDAFMARMVRKYNMIGPDWWCEDTLQYTDEKGDTQNRRVDARNRAEGRNVEIKSNGHVEDDQMAADRQLAKQRPKDKFQYLTGAATDQPSKDKIAAFNKDLKAARNTREPQAGIVERRSNAIERPQKPNNYTKYDPRFNADPLKAGRSPIMDQALRSGKTPEEAFRIQKQYQAGNRGGYFMRGPGGIDFSTMQLNYVSTPVKGQGMKYSMKADYAKDPDTKPGYGGEARLNLANDAFFTWLALTPDKFWVNLNPVRPDLILDKEFARTDAGRILLESDLTLKHDYADAMNPDKYERGERFWQAAPRTAEGQPCLPIIRQWITPKPATVREQDGGIYILDAPLKVNMEVPTGPDVPPNTCKINEAQTRQAEALIKRVIQPELERRVNNDPSYADLRYVYRSRVAAEHVRRADAAHPTDFHKVINSNDISKWKLRAPNQNWDKKTVYDKYVHSFRNGDYKFKRTYGGKVWILSMGGVDFSKAPKRNITHTQFNREHRDLDKTTKTSTQAETTYRGTEQVFLGASGERGGGGGEPTPSPTPTDSGRPTPSHSPSTPAPDPSTPGGDHSGPPATDNPGGDLAHTGNTTPVGLIAGLAVALAVAGAALTWWMRRRKQGPTG
;
A
#
# COMPACT_ATOMS: atom_id res chain seq x y z
N MET A 1 16.53 -66.67 60.13
CA MET A 1 17.96 -66.41 60.40
C MET A 1 18.36 -65.13 59.68
N THR A 2 18.84 -64.16 60.47
CA THR A 2 19.77 -63.06 60.14
C THR A 2 19.43 -62.07 59.00
N ILE A 3 18.91 -60.95 59.49
CA ILE A 3 19.03 -59.54 59.06
C ILE A 3 20.54 -59.13 58.90
N PRO A 4 20.91 -57.86 58.63
CA PRO A 4 20.85 -56.96 57.45
C PRO A 4 22.27 -56.64 56.90
N ILE A 5 22.45 -55.58 56.10
CA ILE A 5 23.30 -54.40 56.44
C ILE A 5 23.18 -53.33 55.33
N ARG A 6 22.67 -52.15 55.70
CA ARG A 6 23.12 -50.84 55.17
C ARG A 6 24.15 -50.33 56.20
N PRO A 7 25.20 -49.55 55.83
CA PRO A 7 25.02 -48.09 55.90
C PRO A 7 25.95 -47.20 55.02
N THR A 8 25.42 -46.01 54.71
CA THR A 8 26.03 -44.65 54.78
C THR A 8 27.24 -44.23 53.93
N GLY A 9 27.12 -43.05 53.30
CA GLY A 9 28.25 -42.22 52.88
C GLY A 9 27.82 -40.93 52.17
N ARG A 10 28.19 -39.77 52.72
CA ARG A 10 27.71 -38.41 52.45
C ARG A 10 28.48 -37.68 51.31
N LEU A 11 27.78 -36.73 50.67
CA LEU A 11 28.25 -35.41 50.15
C LEU A 11 29.46 -35.34 49.18
N SER A 12 29.22 -34.89 47.94
CA SER A 12 29.46 -33.49 47.52
C SER A 12 29.31 -33.30 46.00
N ARG A 13 29.17 -32.02 45.63
CA ARG A 13 28.75 -31.42 44.35
C ARG A 13 29.76 -31.62 43.21
N LEU A 14 29.26 -31.66 41.96
CA LEU A 14 29.57 -30.75 40.84
C LEU A 14 28.93 -31.32 39.55
N ARG A 15 27.84 -30.72 39.03
CA ARG A 15 27.81 -29.78 37.89
C ARG A 15 28.44 -30.30 36.60
N GLY A 16 27.62 -30.47 35.56
CA GLY A 16 28.13 -30.74 34.20
C GLY A 16 27.10 -30.90 33.08
N ARG A 17 26.24 -29.90 32.86
CA ARG A 17 25.67 -29.48 31.56
C ARG A 17 24.98 -30.54 30.66
N LEU A 18 23.65 -30.63 30.78
CA LEU A 18 22.77 -31.06 29.68
C LEU A 18 22.38 -29.80 28.89
N ALA A 19 22.70 -29.77 27.60
CA ALA A 19 22.31 -28.68 26.70
C ALA A 19 20.80 -28.75 26.43
N LEU A 20 20.06 -27.81 27.03
CA LEU A 20 18.68 -27.49 26.71
C LEU A 20 18.65 -26.66 25.43
N ALA A 21 18.28 -27.31 24.33
CA ALA A 21 17.76 -26.65 23.14
C ALA A 21 16.27 -27.03 23.02
N ILE A 22 15.45 -26.43 23.89
CA ILE A 22 14.00 -26.38 23.71
C ILE A 22 13.65 -24.89 23.75
N GLY A 23 13.82 -24.23 22.60
CA GLY A 23 13.19 -22.94 22.36
C GLY A 23 11.68 -23.16 22.39
N ALA A 24 11.02 -22.45 23.29
CA ALA A 24 9.62 -22.62 23.66
C ALA A 24 8.65 -22.55 22.47
N ALA A 25 8.31 -23.71 21.90
CA ALA A 25 6.99 -23.93 21.35
C ALA A 25 6.06 -24.23 22.54
N ALA A 26 5.60 -23.18 23.22
CA ALA A 26 4.47 -23.32 24.12
C ALA A 26 3.32 -23.87 23.28
N ALA A 27 2.94 -25.12 23.53
CA ALA A 27 1.68 -25.67 23.07
C ALA A 27 0.58 -24.82 23.73
N ILE A 28 0.16 -23.76 23.05
CA ILE A 28 -1.08 -23.06 23.36
C ILE A 28 -2.17 -24.08 23.06
N THR A 29 -2.58 -24.82 24.09
CA THR A 29 -3.84 -25.54 24.06
C THR A 29 -4.92 -24.49 23.83
N PHE A 30 -5.45 -24.42 22.60
CA PHE A 30 -6.60 -23.60 22.22
C PHE A 30 -7.88 -24.16 22.85
N THR A 31 -7.89 -24.29 24.18
CA THR A 31 -9.09 -24.59 24.94
C THR A 31 -9.92 -23.31 25.04
N GLY A 32 -11.09 -23.32 24.40
CA GLY A 32 -12.14 -22.34 24.62
C GLY A 32 -12.13 -21.18 23.64
N LEU A 33 -12.99 -21.27 22.62
CA LEU A 33 -13.60 -20.08 22.03
C LEU A 33 -14.60 -19.54 23.07
N PRO A 34 -14.41 -18.34 23.68
CA PRO A 34 -15.46 -17.73 24.47
C PRO A 34 -16.47 -17.15 23.48
N GLY A 35 -17.54 -17.90 23.25
CA GLY A 35 -18.60 -17.47 22.35
C GLY A 35 -19.50 -18.60 21.92
N LEU A 36 -20.11 -19.29 22.89
CA LEU A 36 -21.46 -19.89 22.80
C LEU A 36 -21.99 -20.47 24.13
N HIS A 37 -21.28 -20.35 25.25
CA HIS A 37 -21.83 -20.65 26.57
C HIS A 37 -21.56 -19.47 27.52
N VAL A 38 -22.56 -18.60 27.69
CA VAL A 38 -22.75 -17.84 28.93
C VAL A 38 -23.52 -18.79 29.84
N ASN A 39 -22.84 -19.35 30.85
CA ASN A 39 -23.40 -19.86 32.12
C ASN A 39 -22.49 -20.86 32.85
N GLU A 40 -21.16 -20.75 32.74
CA GLU A 40 -20.26 -21.36 33.73
C GLU A 40 -19.24 -20.30 34.15
N ALA A 41 -19.31 -19.93 35.44
CA ALA A 41 -18.36 -19.02 36.08
C ALA A 41 -17.00 -19.72 36.19
N GLU A 42 -16.21 -19.64 35.13
CA GLU A 42 -14.81 -20.05 35.16
C GLU A 42 -14.06 -19.11 36.13
N ALA A 43 -13.36 -19.68 37.12
CA ALA A 43 -12.63 -18.90 38.12
C ALA A 43 -11.63 -17.96 37.43
N ALA A 44 -11.65 -16.68 37.79
CA ALA A 44 -10.74 -15.69 37.21
C ALA A 44 -9.27 -16.17 37.33
N PRO A 45 -8.48 -16.17 36.24
CA PRO A 45 -7.10 -16.61 36.27
C PRO A 45 -6.31 -15.88 37.37
N LYS A 46 -5.51 -16.61 38.16
CA LYS A 46 -4.67 -15.99 39.19
C LYS A 46 -3.67 -15.02 38.54
N PRO A 47 -3.47 -13.82 39.11
CA PRO A 47 -2.51 -12.86 38.58
C PRO A 47 -1.10 -13.46 38.63
N LYS A 48 -0.27 -13.12 37.64
CA LYS A 48 1.12 -13.61 37.52
C LYS A 48 2.07 -12.43 37.47
N ARG A 49 3.32 -12.62 37.90
CA ARG A 49 4.34 -11.59 37.66
C ARG A 49 4.54 -11.38 36.16
N CYS A 50 4.70 -10.12 35.77
CA CYS A 50 4.81 -9.77 34.35
C CYS A 50 6.03 -10.39 33.67
N ASP A 51 7.16 -10.45 34.37
CA ASP A 51 8.40 -11.08 33.89
C ASP A 51 8.26 -12.59 33.73
N GLU A 52 7.65 -13.28 34.69
CA GLU A 52 7.36 -14.71 34.59
C GLU A 52 6.42 -15.01 33.42
N LYS A 53 5.33 -14.24 33.26
CA LYS A 53 4.33 -14.49 32.20
C LYS A 53 4.91 -14.23 30.80
N TYR A 54 5.60 -13.09 30.60
CA TYR A 54 5.94 -12.62 29.25
C TYR A 54 7.43 -12.73 28.89
N LEU A 55 8.31 -12.93 29.86
CA LEU A 55 9.76 -13.11 29.66
C LEU A 55 10.25 -14.52 30.04
N GLY A 56 9.41 -15.33 30.70
CA GLY A 56 9.74 -16.71 31.06
C GLY A 56 10.77 -16.86 32.18
N HIS A 57 11.08 -15.78 32.91
CA HIS A 57 11.99 -15.80 34.05
C HIS A 57 11.64 -14.69 35.05
N SER A 58 12.05 -14.87 36.30
CA SER A 58 11.79 -13.90 37.38
C SER A 58 13.03 -13.08 37.70
N TYR A 59 12.84 -11.79 37.96
CA TYR A 59 13.88 -10.89 38.43
C TYR A 59 13.81 -10.71 39.95
N GLY A 60 14.96 -10.63 40.63
CA GLY A 60 15.01 -10.51 42.09
C GLY A 60 14.56 -9.15 42.63
N SER A 61 14.58 -8.10 41.80
CA SER A 61 14.25 -6.73 42.20
C SER A 61 13.51 -5.98 41.08
N THR A 62 12.75 -4.96 41.47
CA THR A 62 12.09 -4.02 40.57
C THR A 62 13.01 -2.82 40.32
N PRO A 63 13.43 -2.55 39.07
CA PRO A 63 14.27 -1.40 38.76
C PRO A 63 13.58 -0.05 39.01
N ALA A 64 14.36 0.98 39.35
CA ALA A 64 13.85 2.33 39.57
C ALA A 64 13.22 2.97 38.30
N ASN A 65 13.67 2.56 37.12
CA ASN A 65 13.12 2.99 35.82
C ASN A 65 12.02 2.05 35.28
N SER A 66 11.30 1.35 36.17
CA SER A 66 10.25 0.41 35.78
C SER A 66 8.89 1.09 35.57
N GLY A 67 8.18 0.63 34.55
CA GLY A 67 6.86 1.09 34.16
C GLY A 67 6.86 2.25 33.14
N PRO A 68 5.78 2.38 32.37
CA PRO A 68 5.64 3.47 31.41
C PRO A 68 5.47 4.84 32.09
N PRO A 69 5.85 5.97 31.47
CA PRO A 69 5.64 7.29 32.07
C PRO A 69 4.14 7.63 32.15
N LEU A 70 3.65 8.30 33.20
CA LEU A 70 2.19 8.55 33.34
C LEU A 70 1.56 9.28 32.15
N ASN A 71 2.31 10.23 31.58
CA ASN A 71 1.98 10.88 30.32
C ASN A 71 3.19 10.78 29.39
N GLY A 72 2.93 10.69 28.10
CA GLY A 72 3.96 10.80 27.08
C GLY A 72 3.32 11.07 25.74
N ASP A 73 3.94 11.95 24.96
CA ASP A 73 3.51 12.18 23.59
C ASP A 73 3.63 10.88 22.79
N TYR A 74 2.75 10.74 21.80
CA TYR A 74 2.94 9.75 20.77
C TYR A 74 4.33 9.90 20.18
N ASP A 75 5.13 8.83 20.24
CA ASP A 75 6.41 8.76 19.53
C ASP A 75 6.14 8.28 18.11
N PRO A 76 6.17 9.16 17.09
CA PRO A 76 5.97 8.76 15.70
C PRO A 76 7.20 8.06 15.10
N TYR A 77 8.35 8.05 15.80
CA TYR A 77 9.65 7.55 15.33
C TYR A 77 10.31 6.48 16.23
N PRO A 78 9.58 5.47 16.74
CA PRO A 78 10.22 4.53 17.62
C PRO A 78 11.18 3.62 16.84
N THR A 79 12.37 3.36 17.40
CA THR A 79 13.34 2.44 16.81
C THR A 79 12.88 0.97 16.86
N ASP A 80 11.82 0.68 17.61
CA ASP A 80 11.32 -0.65 17.95
C ASP A 80 9.83 -0.85 17.60
N GLU A 81 9.37 -0.35 16.45
CA GLU A 81 7.95 -0.33 16.07
C GLU A 81 7.27 -1.71 15.95
N ASN A 82 7.99 -2.77 15.61
CA ASN A 82 7.35 -4.02 15.17
C ASN A 82 7.26 -5.06 16.29
N TYR A 83 6.16 -5.82 16.31
CA TYR A 83 6.07 -7.08 17.06
C TYR A 83 5.39 -8.15 16.21
N THR A 84 5.75 -9.40 16.44
CA THR A 84 5.21 -10.54 15.68
C THR A 84 4.33 -11.39 16.57
N TYR A 85 3.26 -11.94 16.02
CA TYR A 85 2.42 -12.93 16.67
C TYR A 85 1.92 -13.97 15.66
N VAL A 86 1.59 -15.15 16.17
CA VAL A 86 1.08 -16.26 15.37
C VAL A 86 -0.44 -16.32 15.50
N ASN A 87 -1.15 -16.35 14.37
CA ASN A 87 -2.58 -16.64 14.30
C ASN A 87 -2.78 -17.94 13.50
N PRO A 88 -2.98 -19.08 14.16
CA PRO A 88 -3.15 -20.38 13.48
C PRO A 88 -4.36 -20.44 12.56
N ALA A 89 -5.38 -19.60 12.77
CA ALA A 89 -6.53 -19.55 11.86
C ALA A 89 -6.15 -19.09 10.44
N ARG A 90 -4.99 -18.41 10.31
CA ARG A 90 -4.45 -18.00 9.01
C ARG A 90 -3.86 -19.12 8.18
N ASP A 91 -3.65 -20.29 8.77
CA ASP A 91 -3.30 -21.49 8.00
C ASP A 91 -4.44 -21.89 7.04
N PHE A 92 -5.67 -21.40 7.31
CA PHE A 92 -6.91 -21.76 6.62
C PHE A 92 -7.68 -20.53 6.08
N ASP A 93 -7.03 -19.38 5.92
CA ASP A 93 -7.69 -18.16 5.42
C ASP A 93 -7.99 -18.17 3.91
N GLY A 94 -7.58 -19.22 3.19
CA GLY A 94 -7.89 -19.49 1.79
C GLY A 94 -8.98 -20.55 1.58
N VAL A 95 -9.64 -21.05 2.64
CA VAL A 95 -10.74 -22.01 2.48
C VAL A 95 -11.91 -21.37 1.74
N LEU A 96 -12.31 -21.99 0.63
CA LEU A 96 -13.43 -21.56 -0.21
C LEU A 96 -14.78 -21.80 0.47
N ALA A 97 -15.78 -21.04 0.02
CA ALA A 97 -17.16 -21.20 0.47
C ALA A 97 -17.64 -22.65 0.24
N PRO A 98 -18.33 -23.26 1.22
CA PRO A 98 -18.76 -24.64 1.10
C PRO A 98 -19.87 -24.77 0.06
N THR A 99 -19.81 -25.85 -0.71
CA THR A 99 -20.94 -26.38 -1.47
C THR A 99 -21.97 -27.02 -0.53
N GLN A 100 -23.21 -27.19 -0.99
CA GLN A 100 -24.24 -27.86 -0.20
C GLN A 100 -23.81 -29.27 0.22
N ALA A 101 -23.20 -30.05 -0.67
CA ALA A 101 -22.70 -31.39 -0.35
C ALA A 101 -21.62 -31.38 0.75
N GLN A 102 -20.77 -30.36 0.79
CA GLN A 102 -19.78 -30.20 1.86
C GLN A 102 -20.44 -29.82 3.20
N LEU A 103 -21.50 -29.00 3.17
CA LEU A 103 -22.29 -28.69 4.35
C LEU A 103 -23.00 -29.94 4.89
N ASP A 104 -23.64 -30.72 4.01
CA ASP A 104 -24.33 -31.95 4.39
C ASP A 104 -23.37 -32.96 5.01
N LYS A 105 -22.15 -33.08 4.45
CA LYS A 105 -21.09 -33.91 5.01
C LYS A 105 -20.58 -33.37 6.35
N ALA A 106 -20.50 -32.05 6.52
CA ALA A 106 -20.01 -31.43 7.75
C ALA A 106 -21.01 -31.60 8.90
N GLY A 107 -22.31 -31.49 8.60
CA GLY A 107 -23.34 -31.37 9.61
C GLY A 107 -23.09 -30.18 10.54
N THR A 108 -23.71 -30.17 11.71
CA THR A 108 -23.57 -29.07 12.69
C THR A 108 -22.68 -29.41 13.88
N ASP A 109 -22.25 -30.67 14.02
CA ASP A 109 -21.36 -31.11 15.11
C ASP A 109 -19.90 -30.80 14.80
N TYR A 110 -19.53 -29.52 14.99
CA TYR A 110 -18.15 -29.09 14.81
C TYR A 110 -17.17 -29.71 15.82
N LYS A 111 -17.64 -30.15 17.01
CA LYS A 111 -16.76 -30.67 18.06
C LYS A 111 -16.15 -32.01 17.67
N SER A 112 -16.88 -32.84 16.93
CA SER A 112 -16.34 -34.09 16.39
C SER A 112 -15.17 -33.83 15.42
N TRP A 113 -15.33 -32.88 14.50
CA TRP A 113 -14.28 -32.49 13.55
C TRP A 113 -13.07 -31.86 14.22
N GLN A 114 -13.31 -31.00 15.22
CA GLN A 114 -12.25 -30.41 16.04
C GLN A 114 -11.39 -31.50 16.69
N LYS A 115 -12.01 -32.48 17.36
CA LYS A 115 -11.30 -33.61 17.99
C LYS A 115 -10.51 -34.44 16.97
N GLN A 116 -11.06 -34.67 15.77
CA GLN A 116 -10.36 -35.39 14.72
C GLN A 116 -9.13 -34.61 14.21
N PHE A 117 -9.25 -33.30 14.05
CA PHE A 117 -8.12 -32.44 13.71
C PHE A 117 -7.06 -32.48 14.82
N GLU A 118 -7.44 -32.31 16.08
CA GLU A 118 -6.51 -32.35 17.23
C GLU A 118 -5.77 -33.69 17.33
N LYS A 119 -6.46 -34.80 17.03
CA LYS A 119 -5.87 -36.15 17.05
C LYS A 119 -4.91 -36.41 15.89
N THR A 120 -5.19 -35.89 14.70
CA THR A 120 -4.51 -36.31 13.46
C THR A 120 -3.63 -35.25 12.80
N GLY A 121 -3.88 -33.97 13.11
CA GLY A 121 -3.26 -32.83 12.44
C GLY A 121 -3.65 -32.64 10.97
N LYS A 122 -4.61 -33.43 10.44
CA LYS A 122 -5.00 -33.41 9.03
C LYS A 122 -5.85 -32.17 8.68
N PRO A 123 -5.40 -31.28 7.77
CA PRO A 123 -6.08 -30.03 7.44
C PRO A 123 -7.55 -30.19 7.02
N GLU A 124 -7.91 -31.30 6.39
CA GLU A 124 -9.26 -31.56 5.90
C GLU A 124 -10.29 -31.58 7.03
N TYR A 125 -9.93 -32.11 8.21
CA TYR A 125 -10.83 -32.10 9.36
C TYR A 125 -11.04 -30.70 9.92
N ARG A 126 -10.04 -29.82 9.82
CA ARG A 126 -10.21 -28.42 10.19
C ARG A 126 -11.16 -27.70 9.23
N VAL A 127 -11.08 -28.00 7.94
CA VAL A 127 -12.03 -27.47 6.94
C VAL A 127 -13.46 -27.93 7.26
N MET A 128 -13.66 -29.22 7.58
CA MET A 128 -14.98 -29.74 7.98
C MET A 128 -15.50 -29.10 9.26
N GLU A 129 -14.62 -28.87 10.26
CA GLU A 129 -14.97 -28.11 11.47
C GLU A 129 -15.49 -26.70 11.11
N MET A 130 -14.79 -26.00 10.23
CA MET A 130 -15.16 -24.65 9.81
C MET A 130 -16.52 -24.65 9.11
N TYR A 131 -16.77 -25.59 8.19
CA TYR A 131 -18.07 -25.76 7.55
C TYR A 131 -19.18 -26.07 8.56
N ALA A 132 -18.92 -26.95 9.54
CA ALA A 132 -19.91 -27.29 10.56
C ALA A 132 -20.25 -26.10 11.46
N ARG A 133 -19.26 -25.29 11.86
CA ARG A 133 -19.48 -24.04 12.63
C ARG A 133 -20.23 -22.98 11.83
N TYR A 134 -19.99 -22.89 10.53
CA TYR A 134 -20.74 -22.00 9.66
C TYR A 134 -22.19 -22.47 9.50
N GLN A 135 -22.42 -23.78 9.35
CA GLN A 135 -23.78 -24.33 9.26
C GLN A 135 -24.54 -24.15 10.58
N SER A 136 -23.91 -24.38 11.74
CA SER A 136 -24.56 -24.30 13.05
C SER A 136 -25.10 -22.92 13.38
N GLN A 137 -24.50 -21.86 12.84
CA GLN A 137 -24.95 -20.48 13.01
C GLN A 137 -25.84 -19.99 11.87
N TYR A 138 -25.91 -20.70 10.75
CA TYR A 138 -26.50 -20.20 9.50
C TYR A 138 -27.96 -19.77 9.70
N ASN A 139 -28.77 -20.54 10.41
CA ASN A 139 -30.20 -20.23 10.63
C ASN A 139 -30.47 -19.25 11.78
N SER A 140 -29.44 -18.80 12.50
CA SER A 140 -29.63 -17.79 13.54
C SER A 140 -30.01 -16.44 12.94
N PRO A 141 -30.94 -15.67 13.55
CA PRO A 141 -31.22 -14.29 13.14
C PRO A 141 -29.99 -13.38 13.17
N ARG A 142 -29.00 -13.69 14.03
CA ARG A 142 -27.71 -12.99 14.12
C ARG A 142 -26.58 -13.70 13.37
N GLY A 143 -26.92 -14.72 12.57
CA GLY A 143 -25.99 -15.51 11.80
C GLY A 143 -25.50 -14.79 10.55
N TYR A 144 -24.25 -15.03 10.18
CA TYR A 144 -23.62 -14.60 8.94
C TYR A 144 -24.00 -15.54 7.81
N LYS A 145 -24.60 -14.99 6.76
CA LYS A 145 -24.99 -15.74 5.55
C LYS A 145 -23.84 -15.84 4.55
N GLU A 146 -23.01 -14.81 4.46
CA GLU A 146 -21.84 -14.82 3.57
C GLU A 146 -20.67 -15.57 4.21
N TRP A 147 -20.15 -16.60 3.54
CA TRP A 147 -19.02 -17.42 4.02
C TRP A 147 -17.80 -16.58 4.38
N ASN A 148 -17.34 -15.72 3.46
CA ASN A 148 -16.16 -14.89 3.68
C ASN A 148 -16.34 -13.95 4.88
N ARG A 149 -17.57 -13.47 5.10
CA ARG A 149 -17.87 -12.61 6.24
C ARG A 149 -17.83 -13.38 7.56
N TRP A 150 -18.41 -14.57 7.56
CA TRP A 150 -18.31 -15.49 8.69
C TRP A 150 -16.84 -15.85 8.97
N MET A 151 -16.05 -16.13 7.94
CA MET A 151 -14.62 -16.43 8.06
C MET A 151 -13.89 -15.29 8.76
N ASP A 152 -14.06 -14.06 8.29
CA ASP A 152 -13.35 -12.91 8.85
C ASP A 152 -13.72 -12.64 10.31
N ILE A 153 -15.02 -12.59 10.62
CA ILE A 153 -15.50 -12.21 11.95
C ILE A 153 -15.54 -13.37 12.92
N ARG A 154 -15.98 -14.55 12.52
CA ARG A 154 -16.20 -15.66 13.46
C ARG A 154 -15.01 -16.59 13.53
N TRP A 155 -14.12 -16.57 12.54
CA TRP A 155 -12.96 -17.45 12.51
C TRP A 155 -11.63 -16.70 12.65
N LEU A 156 -11.24 -15.82 11.73
CA LEU A 156 -9.90 -15.23 11.72
C LEU A 156 -9.66 -14.26 12.88
N ALA A 157 -10.56 -13.29 13.07
CA ALA A 157 -10.39 -12.25 14.08
C ALA A 157 -10.36 -12.76 15.54
N PRO A 158 -11.27 -13.64 16.01
CA PRO A 158 -11.23 -14.10 17.40
C PRO A 158 -10.05 -15.02 17.70
N HIS A 159 -9.50 -15.73 16.69
CA HIS A 159 -8.26 -16.49 16.87
C HIS A 159 -7.00 -15.60 16.84
N GLY A 160 -7.06 -14.42 16.21
CA GLY A 160 -5.94 -13.49 16.12
C GLY A 160 -5.85 -12.47 17.26
N SER A 161 -6.98 -12.06 17.85
CA SER A 161 -7.00 -11.00 18.87
C SER A 161 -6.24 -11.35 20.15
N PRO A 162 -6.44 -12.53 20.79
CA PRO A 162 -5.70 -12.90 22.00
C PRO A 162 -4.17 -12.95 21.80
N PRO A 163 -3.61 -13.71 20.83
CA PRO A 163 -2.15 -13.78 20.66
C PRO A 163 -1.53 -12.45 20.25
N ARG A 164 -2.28 -11.58 19.54
CA ARG A 164 -1.86 -10.20 19.28
C ARG A 164 -1.73 -9.41 20.58
N GLY A 165 -2.76 -9.46 21.43
CA GLY A 165 -2.76 -8.80 22.73
C GLY A 165 -1.58 -9.26 23.60
N ASP A 166 -1.38 -10.57 23.72
CA ASP A 166 -0.28 -11.15 24.48
C ASP A 166 1.09 -10.74 23.92
N ALA A 167 1.28 -10.74 22.60
CA ALA A 167 2.53 -10.31 21.99
C ALA A 167 2.80 -8.81 22.18
N PHE A 168 1.76 -7.99 22.13
CA PHE A 168 1.85 -6.57 22.43
C PHE A 168 2.19 -6.32 23.90
N MET A 169 1.54 -7.02 24.83
CA MET A 169 1.86 -7.02 26.26
C MET A 169 3.31 -7.39 26.51
N ALA A 170 3.80 -8.48 25.90
CA ALA A 170 5.19 -8.89 26.03
C ALA A 170 6.17 -7.84 25.53
N ARG A 171 5.83 -7.12 24.44
CA ARG A 171 6.62 -5.98 23.97
C ARG A 171 6.63 -4.84 25.00
N MET A 172 5.49 -4.50 25.58
CA MET A 172 5.40 -3.43 26.58
C MET A 172 6.17 -3.74 27.85
N VAL A 173 6.08 -4.99 28.34
CA VAL A 173 6.82 -5.46 29.50
C VAL A 173 8.33 -5.29 29.31
N ARG A 174 8.84 -5.70 28.14
CA ARG A 174 10.26 -5.50 27.79
C ARG A 174 10.62 -4.02 27.69
N LYS A 175 9.80 -3.25 26.98
CA LYS A 175 10.08 -1.85 26.67
C LYS A 175 10.19 -0.98 27.91
N TYR A 176 9.27 -1.18 28.86
CA TYR A 176 9.15 -0.36 30.05
C TYR A 176 9.71 -1.03 31.30
N ASN A 177 10.51 -2.10 31.15
CA ASN A 177 11.09 -2.84 32.28
C ASN A 177 10.07 -3.17 33.38
N MET A 178 8.87 -3.63 33.01
CA MET A 178 7.84 -4.03 33.98
C MET A 178 8.18 -5.41 34.56
N ILE A 179 9.29 -5.46 35.29
CA ILE A 179 9.93 -6.67 35.82
C ILE A 179 10.11 -6.55 37.33
N GLY A 180 10.38 -7.66 38.01
CA GLY A 180 10.56 -7.67 39.46
C GLY A 180 9.27 -7.98 40.24
N PRO A 181 9.36 -8.09 41.58
CA PRO A 181 8.26 -8.56 42.43
C PRO A 181 7.05 -7.62 42.48
N ASP A 182 7.21 -6.35 42.10
CA ASP A 182 6.13 -5.36 42.22
C ASP A 182 5.17 -5.36 41.03
N TRP A 183 5.60 -5.87 39.86
CA TRP A 183 4.81 -5.86 38.62
C TRP A 183 4.03 -7.15 38.41
N TRP A 184 2.70 -7.03 38.48
CA TRP A 184 1.74 -8.11 38.30
C TRP A 184 0.91 -7.86 37.05
N CYS A 185 0.86 -8.84 36.17
CA CYS A 185 0.09 -8.79 34.94
C CYS A 185 -1.25 -9.51 35.15
N GLU A 186 -2.28 -8.97 34.48
CA GLU A 186 -3.66 -9.44 34.59
C GLU A 186 -4.20 -9.41 36.03
N ASP A 187 -3.87 -8.34 36.76
CA ASP A 187 -4.21 -8.19 38.18
C ASP A 187 -5.67 -7.81 38.37
N THR A 188 -6.39 -8.54 39.23
CA THR A 188 -7.83 -8.32 39.44
C THR A 188 -8.08 -7.61 40.76
N LEU A 189 -8.82 -6.51 40.69
CA LEU A 189 -9.12 -5.62 41.80
C LEU A 189 -10.63 -5.60 42.03
N GLN A 190 -11.06 -5.78 43.27
CA GLN A 190 -12.46 -5.60 43.65
C GLN A 190 -12.76 -4.14 43.94
N TYR A 191 -13.95 -3.70 43.54
CA TYR A 191 -14.52 -2.40 43.90
C TYR A 191 -16.03 -2.54 44.09
N THR A 192 -16.60 -1.69 44.94
CA THR A 192 -18.05 -1.54 45.09
C THR A 192 -18.56 -0.55 44.04
N ASP A 193 -19.55 -0.93 43.23
CA ASP A 193 -20.15 -0.01 42.26
C ASP A 193 -21.15 0.96 42.91
N GLU A 194 -21.77 1.83 42.10
CA GLU A 194 -22.73 2.84 42.59
C GLU A 194 -24.02 2.22 43.16
N LYS A 195 -24.30 0.95 42.86
CA LYS A 195 -25.46 0.21 43.38
C LYS A 195 -25.13 -0.50 44.68
N GLY A 196 -23.86 -0.50 45.11
CA GLY A 196 -23.40 -1.23 46.29
C GLY A 196 -22.94 -2.66 46.00
N ASP A 197 -22.92 -3.08 44.72
CA ASP A 197 -22.54 -4.44 44.35
C ASP A 197 -21.01 -4.56 44.22
N THR A 198 -20.47 -5.73 44.61
CA THR A 198 -19.03 -6.01 44.43
C THR A 198 -18.75 -6.41 42.99
N GLN A 199 -17.91 -5.63 42.33
CA GLN A 199 -17.47 -5.84 40.95
C GLN A 199 -15.96 -6.11 40.90
N ASN A 200 -15.52 -6.74 39.80
CA ASN A 200 -14.11 -7.01 39.53
C ASN A 200 -13.61 -6.16 38.36
N ARG A 201 -12.48 -5.49 38.55
CA ARG A 201 -11.72 -4.80 37.50
C ARG A 201 -10.38 -5.49 37.32
N ARG A 202 -10.19 -6.15 36.18
CA ARG A 202 -8.92 -6.78 35.79
C ARG A 202 -8.08 -5.80 34.98
N VAL A 203 -6.94 -5.36 35.50
CA VAL A 203 -5.99 -4.45 34.82
C VAL A 203 -4.87 -5.25 34.16
N ASP A 204 -4.37 -4.78 33.01
CA ASP A 204 -3.39 -5.54 32.23
C ASP A 204 -2.03 -5.66 32.91
N ALA A 205 -1.57 -4.60 33.58
CA ALA A 205 -0.42 -4.62 34.45
C ALA A 205 -0.62 -3.71 35.66
N ARG A 206 -0.04 -4.08 36.80
CA ARG A 206 -0.10 -3.30 38.04
C ARG A 206 1.24 -3.34 38.76
N ASN A 207 1.76 -2.17 39.10
CA ASN A 207 2.77 -2.07 40.15
C ASN A 207 2.05 -1.99 41.50
N ARG A 208 2.09 -3.06 42.28
CA ARG A 208 1.37 -3.16 43.56
C ARG A 208 1.98 -2.29 44.66
N ALA A 209 3.30 -2.08 44.65
CA ALA A 209 3.99 -1.25 45.64
C ALA A 209 3.67 0.25 45.45
N GLU A 210 3.59 0.70 44.19
CA GLU A 210 3.33 2.10 43.84
C GLU A 210 1.84 2.41 43.61
N GLY A 211 0.97 1.39 43.61
CA GLY A 211 -0.46 1.56 43.28
C GLY A 211 -0.70 2.00 41.83
N ARG A 212 0.15 1.60 40.89
CA ARG A 212 0.00 2.01 39.48
C ARG A 212 -0.73 0.95 38.69
N ASN A 213 -1.91 1.28 38.19
CA ASN A 213 -2.73 0.44 37.34
C ASN A 213 -2.49 0.84 35.88
N VAL A 214 -2.16 -0.12 35.02
CA VAL A 214 -1.86 0.10 33.60
C VAL A 214 -2.79 -0.76 32.74
N GLU A 215 -3.65 -0.11 31.96
CA GLU A 215 -4.43 -0.72 30.88
C GLU A 215 -3.65 -0.60 29.57
N ILE A 216 -3.51 -1.69 28.83
CA ILE A 216 -2.64 -1.79 27.67
C ILE A 216 -3.43 -2.32 26.48
N LYS A 217 -3.61 -1.47 25.47
CA LYS A 217 -4.34 -1.78 24.25
C LYS A 217 -3.43 -1.76 23.04
N SER A 218 -3.45 -2.82 22.24
CA SER A 218 -2.69 -2.86 20.97
C SER A 218 -3.28 -1.98 19.86
N ASN A 219 -4.45 -1.38 20.11
CA ASN A 219 -5.15 -0.42 19.25
C ASN A 219 -5.11 0.98 19.91
N GLY A 220 -5.92 1.91 19.39
CA GLY A 220 -6.02 3.29 19.89
C GLY A 220 -7.34 3.60 20.60
N HIS A 221 -8.08 2.59 21.06
CA HIS A 221 -9.37 2.78 21.70
C HIS A 221 -9.34 2.28 23.15
N VAL A 222 -9.92 3.06 24.06
CA VAL A 222 -10.09 2.68 25.46
C VAL A 222 -11.58 2.47 25.73
N GLU A 223 -11.94 1.30 26.27
CA GLU A 223 -13.32 0.89 26.46
C GLU A 223 -14.00 1.68 27.60
N ASP A 224 -15.28 2.02 27.39
CA ASP A 224 -16.03 2.88 28.32
C ASP A 224 -16.35 2.22 29.66
N ASP A 225 -16.60 0.92 29.65
CA ASP A 225 -16.84 0.12 30.85
C ASP A 225 -15.58 0.04 31.75
N GLN A 226 -14.40 -0.09 31.13
CA GLN A 226 -13.11 -0.07 31.82
C GLN A 226 -12.86 1.30 32.46
N MET A 227 -13.10 2.39 31.72
CA MET A 227 -12.99 3.76 32.24
C MET A 227 -13.95 4.01 33.41
N ALA A 228 -15.19 3.52 33.31
CA ALA A 228 -16.18 3.65 34.38
C ALA A 228 -15.76 2.88 35.64
N ALA A 229 -15.27 1.65 35.48
CA ALA A 229 -14.74 0.84 36.57
C ALA A 229 -13.53 1.50 37.23
N ASP A 230 -12.58 2.04 36.45
CA ASP A 230 -11.40 2.72 36.96
C ASP A 230 -11.77 3.99 37.75
N ARG A 231 -12.80 4.72 37.33
CA ARG A 231 -13.36 5.86 38.08
C ARG A 231 -13.95 5.44 39.43
N GLN A 232 -14.66 4.31 39.51
CA GLN A 232 -15.19 3.82 40.80
C GLN A 232 -14.07 3.31 41.71
N LEU A 233 -13.13 2.55 41.14
CA LEU A 233 -11.98 2.03 41.86
C LEU A 233 -11.14 3.17 42.45
N ALA A 234 -10.97 4.27 41.72
CA ALA A 234 -10.24 5.45 42.18
C ALA A 234 -10.82 6.12 43.43
N LYS A 235 -12.14 6.06 43.64
CA LYS A 235 -12.82 6.58 44.85
C LYS A 235 -12.45 5.77 46.09
N GLN A 236 -12.32 4.45 45.91
CA GLN A 236 -12.01 3.50 46.99
C GLN A 236 -10.50 3.31 47.19
N ARG A 237 -9.67 3.70 46.22
CA ARG A 237 -8.21 3.60 46.25
C ARG A 237 -7.57 4.97 45.97
N PRO A 238 -7.51 5.85 46.98
CA PRO A 238 -7.09 7.25 46.77
C PRO A 238 -5.61 7.40 46.42
N LYS A 239 -4.79 6.37 46.61
CA LYS A 239 -3.37 6.35 46.24
C LYS A 239 -3.10 5.81 44.84
N ASP A 240 -4.08 5.10 44.25
CA ASP A 240 -3.87 4.42 42.98
C ASP A 240 -3.82 5.43 41.81
N LYS A 241 -2.89 5.22 40.88
CA LYS A 241 -2.77 5.97 39.62
C LYS A 241 -3.22 5.11 38.44
N PHE A 242 -3.75 5.74 37.40
CA PHE A 242 -4.38 5.05 36.27
C PHE A 242 -3.70 5.42 34.95
N GLN A 243 -3.17 4.43 34.27
CA GLN A 243 -2.37 4.65 33.10
C GLN A 243 -2.91 3.84 31.94
N TYR A 244 -3.03 4.48 30.78
CA TYR A 244 -3.45 3.84 29.55
C TYR A 244 -2.28 3.81 28.58
N LEU A 245 -2.06 2.68 27.95
CA LEU A 245 -1.01 2.51 26.95
C LEU A 245 -1.62 1.99 25.67
N THR A 246 -1.48 2.74 24.58
CA THR A 246 -2.02 2.37 23.27
C THR A 246 -0.92 2.04 22.27
N GLY A 247 -1.18 1.05 21.40
CA GLY A 247 -0.27 0.62 20.32
C GLY A 247 -0.38 1.45 19.05
N ALA A 248 -1.39 2.32 18.99
CA ALA A 248 -1.78 3.14 17.86
C ALA A 248 -2.02 4.58 18.30
N ALA A 249 -2.20 5.49 17.34
CA ALA A 249 -2.78 6.79 17.64
C ALA A 249 -4.17 6.60 18.27
N THR A 250 -4.35 7.17 19.44
CA THR A 250 -5.57 7.07 20.24
C THR A 250 -6.62 8.00 19.67
N ASP A 251 -7.86 7.53 19.60
CA ASP A 251 -8.97 8.37 19.19
C ASP A 251 -9.17 9.56 20.18
N GLN A 252 -9.63 10.69 19.64
CA GLN A 252 -9.84 11.91 20.42
C GLN A 252 -10.83 11.70 21.59
N PRO A 253 -11.95 10.97 21.44
CA PRO A 253 -12.86 10.70 22.56
C PRO A 253 -12.18 10.02 23.76
N SER A 254 -11.31 9.03 23.52
CA SER A 254 -10.56 8.35 24.58
C SER A 254 -9.58 9.31 25.27
N LYS A 255 -8.87 10.15 24.50
CA LYS A 255 -7.98 11.19 25.05
C LYS A 255 -8.74 12.15 25.95
N ASP A 256 -9.91 12.62 25.50
CA ASP A 256 -10.74 13.58 26.25
C ASP A 256 -11.25 12.95 27.55
N LYS A 257 -11.71 11.69 27.51
CA LYS A 257 -12.17 10.94 28.70
C LYS A 257 -11.07 10.76 29.74
N ILE A 258 -9.85 10.44 29.32
CA ILE A 258 -8.69 10.27 30.20
C ILE A 258 -8.23 11.61 30.77
N ALA A 259 -8.21 12.67 29.95
CA ALA A 259 -7.89 14.02 30.40
C ALA A 259 -8.90 14.51 31.45
N ALA A 260 -10.20 14.27 31.22
CA ALA A 260 -11.25 14.55 32.19
C ALA A 260 -11.05 13.74 33.49
N PHE A 261 -10.75 12.44 33.38
CA PHE A 261 -10.51 11.59 34.55
C PHE A 261 -9.32 12.10 35.40
N ASN A 262 -8.23 12.47 34.74
CA ASN A 262 -7.07 13.06 35.40
C ASN A 262 -7.42 14.38 36.11
N LYS A 263 -8.20 15.25 35.45
CA LYS A 263 -8.67 16.52 36.03
C LYS A 263 -9.51 16.28 37.29
N ASP A 264 -10.46 15.34 37.23
CA ASP A 264 -11.33 14.99 38.36
C ASP A 264 -10.50 14.46 39.55
N LEU A 265 -9.54 13.58 39.28
CA LEU A 265 -8.66 13.03 40.31
C LEU A 265 -7.76 14.10 40.94
N LYS A 266 -7.20 15.02 40.15
CA LYS A 266 -6.38 16.13 40.67
C LYS A 266 -7.18 17.04 41.60
N ALA A 267 -8.42 17.34 41.23
CA ALA A 267 -9.33 18.13 42.05
C ALA A 267 -9.68 17.39 43.35
N ALA A 268 -10.11 16.13 43.26
CA ALA A 268 -10.51 15.33 44.42
C ALA A 268 -9.35 15.06 45.40
N ARG A 269 -8.12 14.93 44.89
CA ARG A 269 -6.93 14.63 45.70
C ARG A 269 -6.09 15.85 46.06
N ASN A 270 -6.55 17.05 45.69
CA ASN A 270 -5.85 18.32 45.89
C ASN A 270 -4.35 18.26 45.48
N THR A 271 -4.09 17.85 44.23
CA THR A 271 -2.72 17.68 43.72
C THR A 271 -2.55 18.24 42.32
N ARG A 272 -1.33 18.70 42.02
CA ARG A 272 -0.94 19.13 40.67
C ARG A 272 -0.35 17.97 39.85
N GLU A 273 0.07 16.90 40.51
CA GLU A 273 0.68 15.73 39.89
C GLU A 273 -0.32 14.95 39.03
N PRO A 274 0.06 14.47 37.81
CA PRO A 274 -0.77 13.57 37.02
C PRO A 274 -1.20 12.34 37.82
N GLN A 275 -2.51 12.06 37.82
CA GLN A 275 -3.13 10.92 38.49
C GLN A 275 -3.68 9.89 37.50
N ALA A 276 -4.09 10.36 36.33
CA ALA A 276 -4.37 9.51 35.19
C ALA A 276 -3.69 10.06 33.92
N GLY A 277 -3.38 9.18 32.97
CA GLY A 277 -2.70 9.59 31.75
C GLY A 277 -2.63 8.51 30.69
N ILE A 278 -2.27 8.92 29.48
CA ILE A 278 -2.12 8.04 28.32
C ILE A 278 -0.72 8.16 27.73
N VAL A 279 -0.19 7.01 27.32
CA VAL A 279 1.05 6.91 26.54
C VAL A 279 0.72 6.19 25.24
N GLU A 280 0.97 6.86 24.14
CA GLU A 280 0.76 6.29 22.82
C GLU A 280 2.10 5.78 22.29
N ARG A 281 2.19 4.48 21.98
CA ARG A 281 3.39 3.88 21.42
C ARG A 281 3.11 3.18 20.10
N ARG A 282 3.57 3.79 19.00
CA ARG A 282 3.44 3.19 17.66
C ARG A 282 3.99 1.76 17.63
N SER A 283 3.14 0.85 17.16
CA SER A 283 3.37 -0.58 17.21
C SER A 283 2.73 -1.31 16.04
N ASN A 284 3.52 -1.77 15.07
CA ASN A 284 3.01 -2.52 13.92
C ASN A 284 2.97 -4.01 14.25
N ALA A 285 1.79 -4.61 14.10
CA ALA A 285 1.55 -6.02 14.40
C ALA A 285 1.78 -6.86 13.13
N ILE A 286 2.87 -7.65 13.12
CA ILE A 286 3.17 -8.59 12.04
C ILE A 286 2.53 -9.92 12.38
N GLU A 287 1.46 -10.27 11.68
CA GLU A 287 0.78 -11.56 11.86
C GLU A 287 1.43 -12.65 11.02
N ARG A 288 1.68 -13.80 11.65
CA ARG A 288 2.15 -15.01 10.97
C ARG A 288 1.13 -16.15 11.04
N PRO A 289 0.98 -16.94 9.97
CA PRO A 289 0.41 -18.28 10.08
C PRO A 289 1.29 -19.16 10.99
N GLN A 290 0.75 -20.27 11.47
CA GLN A 290 1.50 -21.22 12.28
C GLN A 290 2.16 -22.28 11.39
N LYS A 291 1.36 -22.95 10.56
CA LYS A 291 1.76 -24.02 9.64
C LYS A 291 1.01 -23.85 8.32
N PRO A 292 1.52 -23.01 7.40
CA PRO A 292 0.94 -22.84 6.08
C PRO A 292 0.70 -24.18 5.38
N ASN A 293 -0.43 -24.27 4.67
CA ASN A 293 -0.86 -25.47 3.96
C ASN A 293 -1.58 -25.09 2.65
N ASN A 294 -2.17 -26.07 1.96
CA ASN A 294 -2.90 -25.88 0.71
C ASN A 294 -4.17 -25.01 0.81
N TYR A 295 -4.62 -24.69 2.02
CA TYR A 295 -5.73 -23.78 2.32
C TYR A 295 -5.27 -22.40 2.81
N THR A 296 -3.96 -22.11 2.80
CA THR A 296 -3.44 -20.78 3.14
C THR A 296 -3.55 -19.84 1.93
N LYS A 297 -4.05 -18.62 2.16
CA LYS A 297 -4.23 -17.61 1.12
C LYS A 297 -2.95 -16.86 0.83
N TYR A 298 -2.65 -16.71 -0.46
CA TYR A 298 -1.55 -15.90 -0.97
C TYR A 298 -2.08 -14.87 -1.97
N ASP A 299 -1.34 -13.77 -2.15
CA ASP A 299 -1.69 -12.70 -3.07
C ASP A 299 -0.97 -12.82 -4.42
N PRO A 300 -1.63 -13.32 -5.48
CA PRO A 300 -0.98 -13.53 -6.77
C PRO A 300 -0.63 -12.23 -7.49
N ARG A 301 -1.12 -11.08 -7.01
CA ARG A 301 -0.91 -9.80 -7.67
C ARG A 301 0.58 -9.42 -7.63
N PHE A 302 1.03 -8.76 -8.69
CA PHE A 302 2.42 -8.36 -8.94
C PHE A 302 3.43 -9.52 -9.03
N ASN A 303 2.99 -10.77 -9.19
CA ASN A 303 3.87 -11.93 -9.29
C ASN A 303 3.66 -12.66 -10.63
N ALA A 304 4.73 -12.83 -11.41
CA ALA A 304 4.66 -13.54 -12.70
C ALA A 304 4.20 -15.00 -12.55
N ASP A 305 4.61 -15.63 -11.45
CA ASP A 305 4.13 -16.93 -11.00
C ASP A 305 3.23 -16.73 -9.76
N PRO A 306 1.91 -16.92 -9.89
CA PRO A 306 0.97 -16.84 -8.78
C PRO A 306 1.30 -17.75 -7.60
N LEU A 307 2.04 -18.85 -7.83
CA LEU A 307 2.46 -19.76 -6.76
C LEU A 307 3.56 -19.13 -5.89
N LYS A 308 4.30 -18.14 -6.39
CA LYS A 308 5.33 -17.42 -5.65
C LYS A 308 4.81 -16.17 -4.95
N ALA A 309 3.51 -15.95 -5.01
CA ALA A 309 2.81 -15.00 -4.17
C ALA A 309 3.17 -15.21 -2.70
N GLY A 310 3.46 -14.14 -1.98
CA GLY A 310 3.42 -14.19 -0.54
C GLY A 310 2.14 -13.58 0.00
N ARG A 311 2.15 -13.30 1.29
CA ARG A 311 0.97 -12.91 2.05
C ARG A 311 0.96 -11.41 2.28
N SER A 312 -0.23 -10.81 2.36
CA SER A 312 -0.36 -9.35 2.36
C SER A 312 -1.45 -8.83 3.29
N PRO A 313 -1.12 -7.88 4.19
CA PRO A 313 -2.12 -7.06 4.88
C PRO A 313 -3.05 -6.30 3.93
N ILE A 314 -2.57 -5.94 2.73
CA ILE A 314 -3.38 -5.20 1.76
C ILE A 314 -4.54 -6.03 1.20
N MET A 315 -4.36 -7.34 1.08
CA MET A 315 -5.45 -8.24 0.67
C MET A 315 -6.60 -8.19 1.67
N ASP A 316 -6.26 -8.19 2.95
CA ASP A 316 -7.24 -8.19 4.00
C ASP A 316 -8.06 -6.89 3.99
N GLN A 317 -7.40 -5.75 3.82
CA GLN A 317 -8.12 -4.47 3.78
C GLN A 317 -8.93 -4.30 2.48
N ALA A 318 -8.28 -4.53 1.34
CA ALA A 318 -8.86 -4.20 0.03
C ALA A 318 -9.97 -5.15 -0.42
N LEU A 319 -9.84 -6.46 -0.13
CA LEU A 319 -10.88 -7.43 -0.50
C LEU A 319 -12.12 -7.33 0.39
N ARG A 320 -12.01 -6.68 1.55
CA ARG A 320 -13.09 -6.58 2.54
C ARG A 320 -13.74 -5.20 2.57
N SER A 321 -13.27 -4.25 1.77
CA SER A 321 -13.77 -2.86 1.78
C SER A 321 -15.18 -2.71 1.20
N GLY A 322 -15.76 -3.76 0.62
CA GLY A 322 -16.98 -3.68 -0.19
C GLY A 322 -16.73 -3.05 -1.56
N LYS A 323 -17.64 -3.28 -2.50
CA LYS A 323 -17.56 -2.80 -3.89
C LYS A 323 -18.23 -1.46 -4.08
N THR A 324 -19.27 -1.16 -3.30
CA THR A 324 -20.02 0.10 -3.34
C THR A 324 -19.99 0.80 -1.98
N PRO A 325 -20.27 2.11 -1.91
CA PRO A 325 -20.38 2.83 -0.64
C PRO A 325 -21.39 2.18 0.32
N GLU A 326 -22.54 1.71 -0.18
CA GLU A 326 -23.60 1.10 0.63
C GLU A 326 -23.15 -0.24 1.20
N GLU A 327 -22.46 -1.05 0.39
CA GLU A 327 -21.90 -2.31 0.84
C GLU A 327 -20.82 -2.08 1.91
N ALA A 328 -19.92 -1.12 1.68
CA ALA A 328 -18.87 -0.74 2.62
C ALA A 328 -19.46 -0.27 3.96
N PHE A 329 -20.49 0.58 3.92
CA PHE A 329 -21.21 1.05 5.12
C PHE A 329 -21.83 -0.12 5.90
N ARG A 330 -22.51 -1.04 5.21
CA ARG A 330 -23.06 -2.25 5.85
C ARG A 330 -21.96 -3.11 6.48
N ILE A 331 -20.85 -3.31 5.78
CA ILE A 331 -19.70 -4.07 6.28
C ILE A 331 -19.10 -3.40 7.51
N GLN A 332 -18.91 -2.08 7.49
CA GLN A 332 -18.37 -1.34 8.62
C GLN A 332 -19.28 -1.44 9.85
N LYS A 333 -20.59 -1.18 9.70
CA LYS A 333 -21.55 -1.29 10.81
C LYS A 333 -21.59 -2.68 11.43
N GLN A 334 -21.56 -3.72 10.60
CA GLN A 334 -21.49 -5.10 11.10
C GLN A 334 -20.19 -5.39 11.86
N TYR A 335 -19.08 -4.76 11.46
CA TYR A 335 -17.79 -4.92 12.13
C TYR A 335 -17.82 -4.25 13.52
N GLN A 336 -18.37 -3.04 13.60
CA GLN A 336 -18.61 -2.32 14.86
C GLN A 336 -19.55 -3.09 15.80
N ALA A 337 -20.68 -3.60 15.27
CA ALA A 337 -21.68 -4.34 16.06
C ALA A 337 -21.17 -5.65 16.67
N GLY A 338 -20.08 -6.21 16.12
CA GLY A 338 -19.38 -7.34 16.72
C GLY A 338 -18.55 -6.99 17.96
N ASN A 339 -18.59 -5.73 18.42
CA ASN A 339 -17.79 -5.10 19.45
C ASN A 339 -16.32 -5.47 19.39
N ARG A 340 -15.72 -5.19 18.24
CA ARG A 340 -14.30 -5.36 18.00
C ARG A 340 -13.82 -4.11 17.31
N GLY A 341 -13.34 -3.12 18.06
CA GLY A 341 -12.31 -2.18 17.57
C GLY A 341 -11.00 -2.92 17.21
N GLY A 342 -11.13 -4.11 16.63
CA GLY A 342 -10.18 -5.21 16.62
C GLY A 342 -9.38 -5.24 15.34
N TYR A 343 -8.29 -5.99 15.43
CA TYR A 343 -7.39 -6.54 14.40
C TYR A 343 -6.85 -5.60 13.28
N PHE A 344 -7.60 -4.60 12.81
CA PHE A 344 -7.30 -3.75 11.64
C PHE A 344 -7.35 -2.25 11.95
N MET A 345 -7.32 -1.86 13.23
CA MET A 345 -7.25 -0.46 13.72
C MET A 345 -8.50 0.40 13.44
N ARG A 346 -9.06 0.38 12.22
CA ARG A 346 -10.24 1.14 11.76
C ARG A 346 -11.30 0.32 11.00
N GLY A 347 -11.08 -0.99 10.88
CA GLY A 347 -11.94 -1.91 10.12
C GLY A 347 -11.72 -1.82 8.59
N PRO A 348 -12.39 -2.67 7.79
CA PRO A 348 -12.19 -2.73 6.33
C PRO A 348 -12.49 -1.44 5.56
N GLY A 349 -13.31 -0.56 6.14
CA GLY A 349 -13.61 0.77 5.61
C GLY A 349 -12.60 1.84 5.99
N GLY A 350 -11.53 1.48 6.71
CA GLY A 350 -10.58 2.42 7.28
C GLY A 350 -9.68 3.14 6.28
N ILE A 351 -9.54 2.63 5.05
CA ILE A 351 -8.60 3.14 4.03
C ILE A 351 -9.38 3.80 2.90
N ASP A 352 -9.00 5.01 2.52
CA ASP A 352 -9.52 5.64 1.31
C ASP A 352 -8.80 5.10 0.08
N PHE A 353 -9.32 4.01 -0.48
CA PHE A 353 -8.75 3.37 -1.67
C PHE A 353 -8.76 4.27 -2.93
N SER A 354 -9.49 5.38 -2.95
CA SER A 354 -9.43 6.36 -4.05
C SER A 354 -8.10 7.11 -4.09
N THR A 355 -7.40 7.20 -2.96
CA THR A 355 -6.08 7.84 -2.82
C THR A 355 -4.92 6.85 -2.99
N MET A 356 -5.23 5.56 -3.08
CA MET A 356 -4.22 4.50 -3.11
C MET A 356 -3.30 4.66 -4.33
N GLN A 357 -2.01 4.44 -4.14
CA GLN A 357 -0.97 4.56 -5.16
C GLN A 357 0.15 3.54 -4.93
N LEU A 358 0.72 3.00 -6.00
CA LEU A 358 1.93 2.19 -5.92
C LEU A 358 3.11 3.07 -5.49
N ASN A 359 3.75 2.69 -4.38
CA ASN A 359 4.84 3.43 -3.76
C ASN A 359 6.20 2.73 -3.89
N TYR A 360 6.21 1.39 -3.91
CA TYR A 360 7.45 0.62 -3.99
C TYR A 360 7.23 -0.71 -4.68
N VAL A 361 8.22 -1.14 -5.46
CA VAL A 361 8.39 -2.53 -5.88
C VAL A 361 9.84 -2.96 -5.65
N SER A 362 10.04 -4.19 -5.19
CA SER A 362 11.38 -4.78 -5.13
C SER A 362 11.87 -5.12 -6.53
N THR A 363 13.17 -5.21 -6.68
CA THR A 363 13.82 -5.83 -7.83
C THR A 363 13.44 -7.31 -7.84
N PRO A 364 12.94 -7.83 -8.97
CA PRO A 364 12.56 -9.23 -9.05
C PRO A 364 13.77 -10.14 -8.89
N VAL A 365 13.63 -11.20 -8.10
CA VAL A 365 14.64 -12.24 -7.92
C VAL A 365 14.04 -13.54 -8.42
N LYS A 366 14.71 -14.22 -9.34
CA LYS A 366 14.23 -15.48 -9.92
C LYS A 366 13.92 -16.49 -8.81
N GLY A 367 12.74 -17.08 -8.86
CA GLY A 367 12.29 -18.04 -7.85
C GLY A 367 11.57 -17.42 -6.65
N GLN A 368 11.60 -16.10 -6.49
CA GLN A 368 10.96 -15.39 -5.38
C GLN A 368 9.85 -14.47 -5.88
N GLY A 369 8.80 -14.29 -5.06
CA GLY A 369 7.81 -13.28 -5.36
C GLY A 369 8.35 -11.86 -5.17
N MET A 370 7.82 -10.91 -5.95
CA MET A 370 8.15 -9.49 -5.82
C MET A 370 7.47 -8.90 -4.58
N LYS A 371 8.21 -8.12 -3.80
CA LYS A 371 7.65 -7.32 -2.71
C LYS A 371 7.12 -6.01 -3.29
N TYR A 372 6.00 -5.53 -2.80
CA TYR A 372 5.49 -4.21 -3.19
C TYR A 372 4.85 -3.51 -1.99
N SER A 373 4.76 -2.19 -2.06
CA SER A 373 3.99 -1.37 -1.12
C SER A 373 3.12 -0.41 -1.86
N MET A 374 1.86 -0.34 -1.46
CA MET A 374 0.97 0.77 -1.74
C MET A 374 1.08 1.82 -0.63
N LYS A 375 0.75 3.06 -0.96
CA LYS A 375 0.42 4.13 -0.02
C LYS A 375 -1.01 4.57 -0.27
N ALA A 376 -1.75 4.94 0.77
CA ALA A 376 -3.07 5.54 0.69
C ALA A 376 -3.28 6.45 1.91
N ASP A 377 -4.29 7.29 1.88
CA ASP A 377 -4.78 7.99 3.06
C ASP A 377 -5.80 7.13 3.81
N TYR A 378 -5.89 7.29 5.12
CA TYR A 378 -7.02 6.74 5.87
C TYR A 378 -8.33 7.46 5.52
N ALA A 379 -9.44 6.74 5.55
CA ALA A 379 -10.76 7.33 5.53
C ALA A 379 -10.92 8.23 6.77
N LYS A 380 -11.37 9.47 6.55
CA LYS A 380 -11.51 10.49 7.61
C LYS A 380 -12.60 10.15 8.63
N ASP A 381 -13.69 9.55 8.15
CA ASP A 381 -14.81 9.09 8.96
C ASP A 381 -15.25 7.72 8.45
N PRO A 382 -14.52 6.65 8.80
CA PRO A 382 -14.82 5.32 8.28
C PRO A 382 -16.18 4.79 8.76
N ASP A 383 -16.72 5.33 9.84
CA ASP A 383 -17.96 4.85 10.46
C ASP A 383 -19.20 5.31 9.70
N THR A 384 -19.16 6.51 9.11
CA THR A 384 -20.24 7.01 8.24
C THR A 384 -19.90 6.96 6.76
N LYS A 385 -18.61 7.09 6.41
CA LYS A 385 -18.09 7.15 5.03
C LYS A 385 -16.87 6.22 4.89
N PRO A 386 -17.06 4.91 5.02
CA PRO A 386 -15.98 3.95 4.82
C PRO A 386 -15.44 4.02 3.39
N GLY A 387 -14.13 3.82 3.26
CA GLY A 387 -13.54 3.58 1.96
C GLY A 387 -13.97 2.24 1.37
N TYR A 388 -14.03 2.18 0.03
CA TYR A 388 -14.58 1.06 -0.72
C TYR A 388 -13.78 0.82 -2.02
N GLY A 389 -14.05 -0.30 -2.69
CA GLY A 389 -13.47 -0.60 -4.01
C GLY A 389 -11.97 -0.96 -3.99
N GLY A 390 -11.42 -1.35 -2.84
CA GLY A 390 -10.00 -1.68 -2.71
C GLY A 390 -9.54 -2.78 -3.65
N GLU A 391 -10.32 -3.86 -3.78
CA GLU A 391 -10.02 -4.95 -4.72
C GLU A 391 -9.90 -4.45 -6.17
N ALA A 392 -10.87 -3.65 -6.62
CA ALA A 392 -10.88 -3.11 -7.97
C ALA A 392 -9.65 -2.21 -8.21
N ARG A 393 -9.31 -1.37 -7.23
CA ARG A 393 -8.13 -0.50 -7.30
C ARG A 393 -6.83 -1.31 -7.38
N LEU A 394 -6.70 -2.36 -6.58
CA LEU A 394 -5.52 -3.23 -6.62
C LEU A 394 -5.39 -4.03 -7.92
N ASN A 395 -6.51 -4.54 -8.42
CA ASN A 395 -6.53 -5.22 -9.71
C ASN A 395 -6.13 -4.27 -10.83
N LEU A 396 -6.58 -3.01 -10.79
CA LEU A 396 -6.17 -2.01 -11.77
C LEU A 396 -4.64 -1.77 -11.78
N ALA A 397 -4.00 -1.60 -10.62
CA ALA A 397 -2.54 -1.43 -10.59
C ALA A 397 -1.80 -2.69 -11.06
N ASN A 398 -2.27 -3.86 -10.64
CA ASN A 398 -1.71 -5.14 -11.06
C ASN A 398 -1.80 -5.33 -12.59
N ASP A 399 -2.98 -5.14 -13.14
CA ASP A 399 -3.25 -5.37 -14.56
C ASP A 399 -2.55 -4.34 -15.43
N ALA A 400 -2.50 -3.07 -14.99
CA ALA A 400 -1.70 -2.04 -15.65
C ALA A 400 -0.21 -2.42 -15.63
N PHE A 401 0.35 -2.78 -14.46
CA PHE A 401 1.75 -3.20 -14.32
C PHE A 401 2.10 -4.34 -15.30
N PHE A 402 1.28 -5.38 -15.36
CA PHE A 402 1.53 -6.48 -16.29
C PHE A 402 1.26 -6.12 -17.76
N THR A 403 0.29 -5.26 -18.05
CA THR A 403 0.07 -4.73 -19.42
C THR A 403 1.32 -4.02 -19.93
N TRP A 404 1.94 -3.17 -19.11
CA TRP A 404 3.16 -2.45 -19.45
C TRP A 404 4.39 -3.37 -19.64
N LEU A 405 4.39 -4.55 -19.01
CA LEU A 405 5.40 -5.58 -19.24
C LEU A 405 5.12 -6.37 -20.52
N ALA A 406 3.87 -6.83 -20.69
CA ALA A 406 3.48 -7.76 -21.74
C ALA A 406 3.53 -7.16 -23.15
N LEU A 407 3.17 -5.89 -23.26
CA LEU A 407 3.21 -5.15 -24.50
C LEU A 407 4.53 -4.38 -24.65
N THR A 408 4.86 -4.04 -25.89
CA THR A 408 6.06 -3.26 -26.23
C THR A 408 5.78 -1.75 -26.13
N PRO A 409 6.77 -0.92 -25.74
CA PRO A 409 6.56 0.52 -25.52
C PRO A 409 5.99 1.31 -26.70
N ASP A 410 6.23 0.89 -27.94
CA ASP A 410 5.67 1.49 -29.16
C ASP A 410 4.14 1.42 -29.25
N LYS A 411 3.49 0.65 -28.38
CA LYS A 411 2.02 0.52 -28.31
C LYS A 411 1.36 1.44 -27.29
N PHE A 412 2.15 2.10 -26.43
CA PHE A 412 1.66 2.85 -25.27
C PHE A 412 1.22 4.26 -25.63
N TRP A 413 0.40 4.39 -26.66
CA TRP A 413 -0.16 5.66 -27.08
C TRP A 413 -1.61 5.49 -27.49
N VAL A 414 -2.34 6.60 -27.45
CA VAL A 414 -3.71 6.73 -27.94
C VAL A 414 -3.84 8.02 -28.76
N ASN A 415 -4.82 8.06 -29.65
CA ASN A 415 -5.01 9.13 -30.60
C ASN A 415 -6.50 9.33 -30.90
N LEU A 416 -6.98 10.54 -30.65
CA LEU A 416 -8.31 11.00 -31.07
C LEU A 416 -8.13 12.02 -32.20
N ASN A 417 -7.63 11.56 -33.35
CA ASN A 417 -7.58 12.37 -34.57
C ASN A 417 -8.84 12.11 -35.43
N PRO A 418 -9.71 13.10 -35.69
CA PRO A 418 -10.95 12.91 -36.46
C PRO A 418 -10.76 12.42 -37.90
N VAL A 419 -9.57 12.57 -38.48
CA VAL A 419 -9.25 12.11 -39.85
C VAL A 419 -8.47 10.79 -39.86
N ARG A 420 -8.22 10.18 -38.70
CA ARG A 420 -7.55 8.87 -38.55
C ARG A 420 -8.37 7.89 -37.70
N PRO A 421 -9.60 7.52 -38.14
CA PRO A 421 -10.43 6.54 -37.43
C PRO A 421 -9.80 5.14 -37.37
N ASP A 422 -8.84 4.85 -38.25
CA ASP A 422 -8.03 3.63 -38.28
C ASP A 422 -6.97 3.57 -37.18
N LEU A 423 -6.55 4.73 -36.65
CA LEU A 423 -5.39 4.87 -35.79
C LEU A 423 -5.77 5.44 -34.41
N ILE A 424 -6.65 4.74 -33.68
CA ILE A 424 -7.12 5.18 -32.35
C ILE A 424 -6.16 4.73 -31.23
N LEU A 425 -5.88 3.43 -31.18
CA LEU A 425 -4.86 2.78 -30.33
C LEU A 425 -4.67 1.32 -30.78
N ASP A 426 -3.56 0.70 -30.38
CA ASP A 426 -3.21 -0.69 -30.67
C ASP A 426 -4.31 -1.68 -30.25
N LYS A 427 -4.48 -2.77 -31.02
CA LYS A 427 -5.56 -3.75 -30.84
C LYS A 427 -5.49 -4.50 -29.51
N GLU A 428 -4.29 -4.84 -29.03
CA GLU A 428 -4.13 -5.53 -27.75
C GLU A 428 -4.22 -4.54 -26.62
N PHE A 429 -3.65 -3.35 -26.78
CA PHE A 429 -3.76 -2.30 -25.78
C PHE A 429 -5.20 -1.85 -25.54
N ALA A 430 -6.03 -1.80 -26.60
CA ALA A 430 -7.47 -1.53 -26.52
C ALA A 430 -8.27 -2.52 -25.67
N ARG A 431 -7.71 -3.69 -25.37
CA ARG A 431 -8.36 -4.75 -24.57
C ARG A 431 -8.00 -4.66 -23.10
N THR A 432 -7.29 -3.62 -22.67
CA THR A 432 -6.78 -3.46 -21.30
C THR A 432 -7.34 -2.19 -20.64
N ASP A 433 -7.45 -2.20 -19.31
CA ASP A 433 -7.85 -0.99 -18.57
C ASP A 433 -6.85 0.16 -18.75
N ALA A 434 -5.55 -0.13 -18.88
CA ALA A 434 -4.55 0.91 -19.17
C ALA A 434 -4.83 1.62 -20.50
N GLY A 435 -5.10 0.89 -21.58
CA GLY A 435 -5.44 1.48 -22.88
C GLY A 435 -6.75 2.26 -22.87
N ARG A 436 -7.78 1.74 -22.18
CA ARG A 436 -9.03 2.46 -21.95
C ARG A 436 -8.80 3.78 -21.23
N ILE A 437 -8.10 3.76 -20.10
CA ILE A 437 -7.85 4.94 -19.25
C ILE A 437 -7.09 6.00 -20.04
N LEU A 438 -6.07 5.62 -20.83
CA LEU A 438 -5.35 6.57 -21.66
C LEU A 438 -6.28 7.24 -22.68
N LEU A 439 -7.13 6.47 -23.38
CA LEU A 439 -8.04 7.03 -24.40
C LEU A 439 -9.13 7.92 -23.79
N GLU A 440 -9.71 7.53 -22.66
CA GLU A 440 -10.72 8.33 -21.95
C GLU A 440 -10.12 9.60 -21.34
N SER A 441 -8.85 9.55 -20.93
CA SER A 441 -8.13 10.73 -20.47
C SER A 441 -7.82 11.69 -21.62
N ASP A 442 -7.53 11.18 -22.83
CA ASP A 442 -7.40 12.04 -24.01
C ASP A 442 -8.71 12.76 -24.31
N LEU A 443 -9.85 12.05 -24.30
CA LEU A 443 -11.16 12.67 -24.48
C LEU A 443 -11.42 13.74 -23.41
N THR A 444 -11.10 13.44 -22.15
CA THR A 444 -11.24 14.41 -21.05
C THR A 444 -10.38 15.66 -21.28
N LEU A 445 -9.15 15.50 -21.77
CA LEU A 445 -8.26 16.61 -22.14
C LEU A 445 -8.87 17.49 -23.23
N LYS A 446 -9.66 16.91 -24.14
CA LYS A 446 -10.36 17.66 -25.18
C LYS A 446 -11.41 18.59 -24.59
N HIS A 447 -12.24 18.03 -23.73
CA HIS A 447 -13.27 18.78 -23.02
C HIS A 447 -12.68 19.86 -22.12
N ASP A 448 -11.61 19.53 -21.38
CA ASP A 448 -10.92 20.48 -20.51
C ASP A 448 -10.23 21.60 -21.28
N TYR A 449 -9.68 21.31 -22.47
CA TYR A 449 -9.10 22.34 -23.33
C TYR A 449 -10.15 23.39 -23.73
N ALA A 450 -11.33 22.94 -24.18
CA ALA A 450 -12.43 23.82 -24.51
C ALA A 450 -12.94 24.60 -23.27
N ASP A 451 -13.10 23.92 -22.14
CA ASP A 451 -13.56 24.53 -20.88
C ASP A 451 -12.56 25.54 -20.31
N ALA A 452 -11.25 25.30 -20.40
CA ALA A 452 -10.22 26.22 -19.91
C ALA A 452 -10.22 27.57 -20.64
N MET A 453 -10.71 27.59 -21.89
CA MET A 453 -10.93 28.79 -22.70
C MET A 453 -12.30 29.44 -22.49
N ASN A 454 -13.15 28.91 -21.61
CA ASN A 454 -14.51 29.41 -21.40
C ASN A 454 -14.51 30.81 -20.73
N PRO A 455 -14.93 31.87 -21.44
CA PRO A 455 -14.95 33.23 -20.89
C PRO A 455 -16.08 33.45 -19.88
N ASP A 456 -17.17 32.67 -19.97
CA ASP A 456 -18.32 32.80 -19.07
C ASP A 456 -18.05 32.17 -17.69
N LYS A 457 -17.11 31.23 -17.62
CA LYS A 457 -16.70 30.61 -16.35
C LYS A 457 -15.43 31.22 -15.75
N TYR A 458 -14.51 31.70 -16.59
CA TYR A 458 -13.17 32.06 -16.15
C TYR A 458 -12.69 33.38 -16.75
N GLU A 459 -12.20 34.30 -15.91
CA GLU A 459 -11.53 35.53 -16.35
C GLU A 459 -10.33 35.24 -17.28
N ARG A 460 -9.63 34.13 -17.05
CA ARG A 460 -8.59 33.62 -17.97
C ARG A 460 -9.13 33.41 -19.38
N GLY A 461 -10.33 32.84 -19.52
CA GLY A 461 -10.98 32.64 -20.81
C GLY A 461 -11.28 33.96 -21.51
N GLU A 462 -11.79 34.95 -20.76
CA GLU A 462 -12.03 36.30 -21.30
C GLU A 462 -10.72 36.95 -21.79
N ARG A 463 -9.66 36.96 -20.96
CA ARG A 463 -8.34 37.47 -21.35
C ARG A 463 -7.76 36.75 -22.56
N PHE A 464 -7.99 35.43 -22.65
CA PHE A 464 -7.56 34.64 -23.79
C PHE A 464 -8.25 35.09 -25.09
N TRP A 465 -9.58 35.23 -25.11
CA TRP A 465 -10.33 35.63 -26.30
C TRP A 465 -10.11 37.09 -26.70
N GLN A 466 -9.81 37.97 -25.75
CA GLN A 466 -9.39 39.35 -26.04
C GLN A 466 -8.03 39.38 -26.78
N ALA A 467 -7.09 38.54 -26.38
CA ALA A 467 -5.75 38.48 -26.98
C ALA A 467 -5.66 37.58 -28.22
N ALA A 468 -6.69 36.80 -28.53
CA ALA A 468 -6.71 35.89 -29.67
C ALA A 468 -6.64 36.65 -31.01
N PRO A 469 -5.89 36.14 -32.01
CA PRO A 469 -5.81 36.78 -33.31
C PRO A 469 -7.17 36.82 -34.00
N ARG A 470 -7.33 37.79 -34.88
CA ARG A 470 -8.57 38.05 -35.60
C ARG A 470 -8.41 37.84 -37.10
N THR A 471 -9.48 37.39 -37.76
CA THR A 471 -9.57 37.46 -39.23
C THR A 471 -9.65 38.91 -39.70
N ALA A 472 -9.59 39.13 -41.02
CA ALA A 472 -9.80 40.47 -41.60
C ALA A 472 -11.17 41.06 -41.21
N GLU A 473 -12.17 40.22 -40.98
CA GLU A 473 -13.53 40.58 -40.54
C GLU A 473 -13.63 40.80 -39.01
N GLY A 474 -12.50 40.80 -38.28
CA GLY A 474 -12.45 41.08 -36.84
C GLY A 474 -12.86 39.89 -35.94
N GLN A 475 -13.06 38.71 -36.51
CA GLN A 475 -13.54 37.53 -35.78
C GLN A 475 -12.37 36.79 -35.08
N PRO A 476 -12.50 36.38 -33.80
CA PRO A 476 -11.50 35.51 -33.17
C PRO A 476 -11.25 34.26 -34.02
N CYS A 477 -9.99 33.96 -34.26
CA CYS A 477 -9.58 32.89 -35.16
C CYS A 477 -8.37 32.18 -34.56
N LEU A 478 -8.48 30.86 -34.36
CA LEU A 478 -7.42 30.06 -33.78
C LEU A 478 -7.01 28.93 -34.75
N PRO A 479 -5.70 28.62 -34.85
CA PRO A 479 -5.26 27.45 -35.59
C PRO A 479 -5.71 26.20 -34.84
N ILE A 480 -5.88 25.09 -35.56
CA ILE A 480 -6.04 23.78 -34.91
C ILE A 480 -4.82 23.55 -34.02
N ILE A 481 -5.06 23.21 -32.76
CA ILE A 481 -4.01 22.81 -31.83
C ILE A 481 -4.11 21.31 -31.60
N ARG A 482 -2.95 20.66 -31.70
CA ARG A 482 -2.76 19.32 -31.20
C ARG A 482 -2.34 19.36 -29.74
N GLN A 483 -3.11 18.77 -28.84
CA GLN A 483 -2.79 18.63 -27.42
C GLN A 483 -2.68 17.18 -26.99
N TRP A 484 -1.64 16.81 -26.25
CA TRP A 484 -1.48 15.44 -25.75
C TRP A 484 -0.79 15.38 -24.39
N ILE A 485 -1.02 14.30 -23.64
CA ILE A 485 -0.37 14.08 -22.34
C ILE A 485 0.85 13.16 -22.53
N THR A 486 1.98 13.52 -21.91
CA THR A 486 3.15 12.64 -21.77
C THR A 486 3.59 12.55 -20.32
N PRO A 487 4.29 11.47 -19.93
CA PRO A 487 5.03 11.41 -18.68
C PRO A 487 6.04 12.56 -18.52
N LYS A 488 6.07 13.20 -17.35
CA LYS A 488 7.28 13.89 -16.87
C LYS A 488 8.16 12.90 -16.11
N PRO A 489 9.47 13.17 -15.96
CA PRO A 489 10.35 12.31 -15.18
C PRO A 489 9.77 12.01 -13.79
N ALA A 490 9.52 10.73 -13.51
CA ALA A 490 9.13 10.27 -12.18
C ALA A 490 10.28 10.49 -11.20
N THR A 491 10.02 11.06 -10.03
CA THR A 491 11.03 11.18 -8.98
C THR A 491 11.08 9.86 -8.21
N VAL A 492 12.23 9.20 -8.22
CA VAL A 492 12.38 7.86 -7.64
C VAL A 492 13.66 7.73 -6.82
N ARG A 493 13.72 6.68 -6.00
CA ARG A 493 14.93 6.26 -5.29
C ARG A 493 15.12 4.75 -5.49
N GLU A 494 16.26 4.36 -6.05
CA GLU A 494 16.64 2.94 -6.15
C GLU A 494 17.51 2.54 -4.96
N GLN A 495 16.97 1.75 -4.04
CA GLN A 495 17.63 1.37 -2.79
C GLN A 495 17.11 0.03 -2.29
N ASP A 496 17.91 -0.67 -1.48
CA ASP A 496 17.51 -1.90 -0.77
C ASP A 496 16.94 -2.96 -1.72
N GLY A 497 17.55 -3.05 -2.90
CA GLY A 497 17.13 -3.97 -3.94
C GLY A 497 15.73 -3.66 -4.47
N GLY A 498 15.27 -2.41 -4.52
CA GLY A 498 13.99 -2.02 -5.13
C GLY A 498 13.95 -0.55 -5.56
N ILE A 499 12.76 -0.09 -5.97
CA ILE A 499 12.51 1.28 -6.39
C ILE A 499 11.35 1.89 -5.58
N TYR A 500 11.61 3.05 -4.99
CA TYR A 500 10.61 3.90 -4.35
C TYR A 500 10.12 4.93 -5.38
N ILE A 501 8.81 4.96 -5.62
CA ILE A 501 8.14 5.87 -6.56
C ILE A 501 7.56 7.03 -5.75
N LEU A 502 8.31 8.13 -5.67
CA LEU A 502 7.96 9.27 -4.82
C LEU A 502 6.91 10.13 -5.51
N ASP A 503 7.17 10.48 -6.76
CA ASP A 503 6.29 11.28 -7.60
C ASP A 503 6.31 10.78 -9.05
N ALA A 504 5.19 10.96 -9.75
CA ALA A 504 5.01 10.55 -11.14
C ALA A 504 4.16 11.60 -11.89
N PRO A 505 4.72 12.80 -12.14
CA PRO A 505 3.96 13.90 -12.71
C PRO A 505 3.76 13.71 -14.23
N LEU A 506 2.74 14.38 -14.76
CA LEU A 506 2.39 14.37 -16.18
C LEU A 506 2.60 15.76 -16.78
N LYS A 507 2.82 15.80 -18.09
CA LYS A 507 2.96 17.02 -18.90
C LYS A 507 1.85 17.07 -19.93
N VAL A 508 1.28 18.25 -20.14
CA VAL A 508 0.47 18.51 -21.33
C VAL A 508 1.36 19.15 -22.36
N ASN A 509 1.35 18.63 -23.59
CA ASN A 509 2.03 19.20 -24.74
C ASN A 509 0.99 19.78 -25.69
N MET A 510 1.34 20.87 -26.37
CA MET A 510 0.49 21.54 -27.34
C MET A 510 1.33 22.04 -28.51
N GLU A 511 0.84 21.88 -29.73
CA GLU A 511 1.48 22.40 -30.94
C GLU A 511 0.45 22.68 -32.04
N VAL A 512 0.81 23.51 -33.03
CA VAL A 512 0.06 23.55 -34.29
C VAL A 512 0.51 22.34 -35.13
N PRO A 513 -0.38 21.38 -35.45
CA PRO A 513 0.00 20.19 -36.19
C PRO A 513 0.27 20.54 -37.66
N THR A 514 1.16 19.77 -38.30
CA THR A 514 1.50 19.88 -39.73
C THR A 514 1.32 18.54 -40.42
N GLY A 515 1.16 18.55 -41.75
CA GLY A 515 1.08 17.34 -42.57
C GLY A 515 -0.35 16.92 -42.97
N PRO A 516 -0.50 15.74 -43.60
CA PRO A 516 -1.75 15.29 -44.22
C PRO A 516 -2.84 14.90 -43.21
N ASP A 517 -2.44 14.65 -41.95
CA ASP A 517 -3.33 14.23 -40.87
C ASP A 517 -3.96 15.40 -40.10
N VAL A 518 -3.75 16.63 -40.58
CA VAL A 518 -4.35 17.84 -40.01
C VAL A 518 -5.80 17.95 -40.47
N PRO A 519 -6.79 18.01 -39.55
CA PRO A 519 -8.17 18.21 -39.95
C PRO A 519 -8.36 19.53 -40.70
N PRO A 520 -9.37 19.65 -41.58
CA PRO A 520 -9.66 20.90 -42.25
C PRO A 520 -9.94 22.02 -41.24
N ASN A 521 -9.15 23.10 -41.27
CA ASN A 521 -9.39 24.29 -40.46
C ASN A 521 -10.14 25.36 -41.26
N THR A 522 -11.24 25.83 -40.69
CA THR A 522 -12.02 26.95 -41.22
C THR A 522 -11.39 28.31 -40.88
N CYS A 523 -10.55 28.38 -39.84
CA CYS A 523 -9.79 29.58 -39.52
C CYS A 523 -8.64 29.78 -40.51
N LYS A 524 -8.64 30.94 -41.20
CA LYS A 524 -7.58 31.36 -42.13
C LYS A 524 -6.89 32.60 -41.57
N ILE A 525 -5.71 32.40 -40.98
CA ILE A 525 -4.83 33.45 -40.46
C ILE A 525 -3.42 33.26 -41.02
N ASN A 526 -2.62 34.33 -41.04
CA ASN A 526 -1.25 34.24 -41.53
C ASN A 526 -0.33 33.52 -40.52
N GLU A 527 0.91 33.26 -40.94
CA GLU A 527 1.88 32.50 -40.15
C GLU A 527 2.26 33.22 -38.83
N ALA A 528 2.40 34.55 -38.85
CA ALA A 528 2.71 35.33 -37.66
C ALA A 528 1.57 35.27 -36.63
N GLN A 529 0.32 35.38 -37.08
CA GLN A 529 -0.88 35.22 -36.26
C GLN A 529 -1.01 33.78 -35.72
N THR A 530 -0.63 32.78 -36.52
CA THR A 530 -0.60 31.37 -36.08
C THR A 530 0.40 31.17 -34.95
N ARG A 531 1.63 31.70 -35.08
CA ARG A 531 2.63 31.69 -34.01
C ARG A 531 2.16 32.43 -32.75
N GLN A 532 1.50 33.58 -32.94
CA GLN A 532 0.93 34.35 -31.83
C GLN A 532 -0.15 33.54 -31.09
N ALA A 533 -1.06 32.89 -31.82
CA ALA A 533 -2.10 32.05 -31.22
C ALA A 533 -1.50 30.88 -30.44
N GLU A 534 -0.52 30.19 -31.02
CA GLU A 534 0.16 29.08 -30.36
C GLU A 534 0.85 29.52 -29.06
N ALA A 535 1.58 30.65 -29.11
CA ALA A 535 2.23 31.21 -27.93
C ALA A 535 1.23 31.63 -26.85
N LEU A 536 0.09 32.21 -27.26
CA LEU A 536 -0.99 32.59 -26.35
C LEU A 536 -1.58 31.36 -25.65
N ILE A 537 -1.86 30.28 -26.40
CA ILE A 537 -2.42 29.04 -25.87
C ILE A 537 -1.44 28.37 -24.89
N LYS A 538 -0.16 28.27 -25.26
CA LYS A 538 0.89 27.73 -24.39
C LYS A 538 1.07 28.53 -23.11
N ARG A 539 0.94 29.86 -23.16
CA ARG A 539 1.09 30.73 -22.00
C ARG A 539 -0.13 30.72 -21.08
N VAL A 540 -1.33 30.73 -21.65
CA VAL A 540 -2.57 30.99 -20.90
C VAL A 540 -3.31 29.70 -20.55
N ILE A 541 -3.38 28.74 -21.47
CA ILE A 541 -4.26 27.56 -21.35
C ILE A 541 -3.49 26.32 -20.89
N GLN A 542 -2.31 26.06 -21.46
CA GLN A 542 -1.53 24.86 -21.15
C GLN A 542 -1.22 24.68 -19.65
N PRO A 543 -0.86 25.72 -18.86
CA PRO A 543 -0.59 25.54 -17.43
C PRO A 543 -1.83 25.11 -16.63
N GLU A 544 -3.03 25.57 -17.02
CA GLU A 544 -4.28 25.11 -16.41
C GLU A 544 -4.53 23.65 -16.72
N LEU A 545 -4.38 23.22 -17.97
CA LEU A 545 -4.59 21.81 -18.32
C LEU A 545 -3.59 20.92 -17.61
N GLU A 546 -2.33 21.33 -17.52
CA GLU A 546 -1.32 20.57 -16.78
C GLU A 546 -1.66 20.50 -15.28
N ARG A 547 -2.19 21.58 -14.68
CA ARG A 547 -2.73 21.55 -13.32
C ARG A 547 -3.88 20.55 -13.19
N ARG A 548 -4.85 20.54 -14.11
CA ARG A 548 -5.99 19.60 -14.10
C ARG A 548 -5.52 18.15 -14.21
N VAL A 549 -4.65 17.85 -15.19
CA VAL A 549 -4.09 16.50 -15.40
C VAL A 549 -3.37 15.98 -14.16
N ASN A 550 -2.68 16.85 -13.41
CA ASN A 550 -1.93 16.42 -12.22
C ASN A 550 -2.76 16.40 -10.92
N ASN A 551 -3.87 17.15 -10.83
CA ASN A 551 -4.58 17.35 -9.55
C ASN A 551 -6.06 16.99 -9.58
N ASP A 552 -6.74 17.10 -10.73
CA ASP A 552 -8.18 16.91 -10.78
C ASP A 552 -8.52 15.41 -10.71
N PRO A 553 -9.66 15.03 -10.08
CA PRO A 553 -10.07 13.63 -9.93
C PRO A 553 -10.29 12.89 -11.26
N SER A 554 -10.67 13.60 -12.34
CA SER A 554 -10.91 13.02 -13.66
C SER A 554 -9.68 12.34 -14.29
N TYR A 555 -8.47 12.69 -13.85
CA TYR A 555 -7.21 12.07 -14.28
C TYR A 555 -6.55 11.20 -13.21
N ALA A 556 -7.25 10.90 -12.09
CA ALA A 556 -6.70 10.09 -11.01
C ALA A 556 -6.25 8.71 -11.51
N ASP A 557 -7.06 8.06 -12.35
CA ASP A 557 -6.75 6.76 -12.95
C ASP A 557 -5.53 6.84 -13.87
N LEU A 558 -5.37 7.92 -14.63
CA LEU A 558 -4.20 8.12 -15.50
C LEU A 558 -2.90 8.21 -14.68
N ARG A 559 -2.91 8.99 -13.60
CA ARG A 559 -1.78 9.08 -12.65
C ARG A 559 -1.50 7.74 -11.99
N TYR A 560 -2.55 6.99 -11.66
CA TYR A 560 -2.45 5.68 -11.04
C TYR A 560 -1.79 4.64 -11.97
N VAL A 561 -2.20 4.57 -13.24
CA VAL A 561 -1.57 3.66 -14.21
C VAL A 561 -0.16 4.09 -14.62
N TYR A 562 0.17 5.39 -14.57
CA TYR A 562 1.53 5.88 -14.79
C TYR A 562 2.51 5.35 -13.73
N ARG A 563 2.12 5.34 -12.45
CA ARG A 563 2.96 4.73 -11.39
C ARG A 563 3.24 3.25 -11.64
N SER A 564 2.24 2.52 -12.17
CA SER A 564 2.42 1.12 -12.57
C SER A 564 3.38 0.97 -13.76
N ARG A 565 3.39 1.93 -14.70
CA ARG A 565 4.35 1.99 -15.82
C ARG A 565 5.79 2.17 -15.35
N VAL A 566 6.02 3.03 -14.35
CA VAL A 566 7.33 3.24 -13.72
C VAL A 566 7.82 1.96 -13.06
N ALA A 567 6.96 1.28 -12.29
CA ALA A 567 7.30 -0.01 -11.68
C ALA A 567 7.60 -1.11 -12.72
N ALA A 568 6.80 -1.20 -13.78
CA ALA A 568 7.02 -2.15 -14.87
C ALA A 568 8.36 -1.90 -15.59
N GLU A 569 8.75 -0.63 -15.76
CA GLU A 569 10.05 -0.30 -16.36
C GLU A 569 11.22 -0.73 -15.49
N HIS A 570 11.13 -0.56 -14.17
CA HIS A 570 12.12 -1.09 -13.23
C HIS A 570 12.29 -2.60 -13.38
N VAL A 571 11.18 -3.34 -13.45
CA VAL A 571 11.19 -4.80 -13.63
C VAL A 571 11.76 -5.21 -14.99
N ARG A 572 11.37 -4.51 -16.07
CA ARG A 572 11.89 -4.74 -17.42
C ARG A 572 13.41 -4.57 -17.47
N ARG A 573 13.94 -3.54 -16.83
CA ARG A 573 15.39 -3.29 -16.75
C ARG A 573 16.12 -4.31 -15.90
N ALA A 574 15.55 -4.67 -14.75
CA ALA A 574 16.10 -5.71 -13.90
C ALA A 574 16.21 -7.05 -14.67
N ASP A 575 15.17 -7.41 -15.40
CA ASP A 575 15.13 -8.61 -16.24
C ASP A 575 16.13 -8.57 -17.40
N ALA A 576 16.28 -7.42 -18.06
CA ALA A 576 17.26 -7.22 -19.12
C ALA A 576 18.71 -7.36 -18.63
N ALA A 577 18.99 -6.98 -17.37
CA ALA A 577 20.29 -7.21 -16.76
C ALA A 577 20.47 -8.68 -16.35
N HIS A 578 19.44 -9.27 -15.72
CA HIS A 578 19.44 -10.67 -15.27
C HIS A 578 18.04 -11.27 -15.42
N PRO A 579 17.84 -12.30 -16.27
CA PRO A 579 16.52 -12.88 -16.49
C PRO A 579 15.83 -13.35 -15.21
N THR A 580 14.59 -12.92 -15.02
CA THR A 580 13.75 -13.17 -13.85
C THR A 580 12.54 -14.04 -14.20
N ASP A 581 11.64 -14.27 -13.25
CA ASP A 581 10.37 -14.95 -13.53
C ASP A 581 9.44 -14.13 -14.45
N PHE A 582 9.67 -12.82 -14.60
CA PHE A 582 8.91 -11.94 -15.49
C PHE A 582 9.33 -12.04 -16.96
N HIS A 583 10.47 -12.67 -17.27
CA HIS A 583 11.02 -12.78 -18.63
C HIS A 583 10.00 -13.31 -19.64
N LYS A 584 9.18 -14.29 -19.24
CA LYS A 584 8.14 -14.89 -20.10
C LYS A 584 6.95 -13.96 -20.37
N VAL A 585 6.73 -12.97 -19.50
CA VAL A 585 5.68 -11.97 -19.68
C VAL A 585 6.18 -10.83 -20.55
N ILE A 586 7.41 -10.37 -20.32
CA ILE A 586 7.96 -9.18 -20.97
C ILE A 586 7.92 -9.33 -22.50
N ASN A 587 7.26 -8.38 -23.18
CA ASN A 587 7.08 -8.36 -24.64
C ASN A 587 6.41 -9.60 -25.26
N SER A 588 5.72 -10.41 -24.46
CA SER A 588 5.01 -11.60 -24.95
C SER A 588 3.84 -11.29 -25.87
N ASN A 589 3.34 -10.05 -25.86
CA ASN A 589 2.09 -9.63 -26.48
C ASN A 589 0.84 -10.40 -26.00
N ASP A 590 0.96 -11.20 -24.92
CA ASP A 590 -0.15 -11.94 -24.33
C ASP A 590 -0.76 -11.15 -23.17
N ILE A 591 -1.91 -10.53 -23.41
CA ILE A 591 -2.69 -9.81 -22.41
C ILE A 591 -3.86 -10.64 -21.85
N SER A 592 -3.90 -11.95 -22.11
CA SER A 592 -5.07 -12.80 -21.86
C SER A 592 -5.58 -12.75 -20.41
N LYS A 593 -4.66 -12.56 -19.46
CA LYS A 593 -4.92 -12.49 -18.01
C LYS A 593 -5.29 -11.10 -17.48
N TRP A 594 -5.06 -10.04 -18.26
CA TRP A 594 -5.19 -8.63 -17.86
C TRP A 594 -6.09 -7.83 -18.81
N LYS A 595 -7.10 -8.52 -19.36
CA LYS A 595 -8.15 -7.88 -20.17
C LYS A 595 -9.03 -6.98 -19.29
N LEU A 596 -9.75 -6.07 -19.95
CA LEU A 596 -10.81 -5.25 -19.36
C LEU A 596 -11.70 -6.08 -18.43
N ARG A 597 -11.77 -5.67 -17.17
CA ARG A 597 -12.63 -6.30 -16.16
C ARG A 597 -13.97 -5.58 -16.07
N ALA A 598 -14.93 -6.20 -15.39
CA ALA A 598 -16.17 -5.52 -15.04
C ALA A 598 -15.90 -4.23 -14.24
N PRO A 599 -16.65 -3.13 -14.52
CA PRO A 599 -17.78 -3.03 -15.46
C PRO A 599 -17.39 -2.67 -16.92
N ASN A 600 -16.08 -2.66 -17.25
CA ASN A 600 -15.56 -2.18 -18.53
C ASN A 600 -15.35 -3.28 -19.58
N GLN A 601 -15.82 -4.51 -19.34
CA GLN A 601 -15.60 -5.65 -20.23
C GLN A 601 -16.20 -5.45 -21.63
N ASN A 602 -17.21 -4.58 -21.75
CA ASN A 602 -17.88 -4.22 -23.00
C ASN A 602 -17.44 -2.85 -23.52
N TRP A 603 -16.38 -2.26 -22.96
CA TRP A 603 -15.86 -0.98 -23.41
C TRP A 603 -15.37 -1.08 -24.86
N ASP A 604 -15.63 -0.04 -25.64
CA ASP A 604 -15.23 0.04 -27.04
C ASP A 604 -14.56 1.39 -27.34
N LYS A 605 -13.36 1.31 -27.92
CA LYS A 605 -12.58 2.48 -28.33
C LYS A 605 -13.31 3.34 -29.35
N LYS A 606 -14.12 2.74 -30.23
CA LYS A 606 -14.83 3.48 -31.27
C LYS A 606 -15.93 4.34 -30.66
N THR A 607 -16.58 3.90 -29.59
CA THR A 607 -17.53 4.72 -28.82
C THR A 607 -16.87 6.00 -28.28
N VAL A 608 -15.65 5.92 -27.77
CA VAL A 608 -14.90 7.11 -27.29
C VAL A 608 -14.52 8.02 -28.46
N TYR A 609 -14.05 7.44 -29.57
CA TYR A 609 -13.76 8.16 -30.80
C TYR A 609 -14.98 8.89 -31.36
N ASP A 610 -16.13 8.22 -31.45
CA ASP A 610 -17.36 8.78 -31.99
C ASP A 610 -17.88 9.93 -31.10
N LYS A 611 -17.77 9.81 -29.77
CA LYS A 611 -18.05 10.91 -28.83
C LYS A 611 -17.17 12.12 -29.09
N TYR A 612 -15.87 11.90 -29.30
CA TYR A 612 -14.95 12.97 -29.64
C TYR A 612 -15.26 13.59 -31.01
N VAL A 613 -15.50 12.79 -32.05
CA VAL A 613 -15.84 13.31 -33.39
C VAL A 613 -17.14 14.12 -33.34
N HIS A 614 -18.12 13.69 -32.53
CA HIS A 614 -19.33 14.45 -32.29
C HIS A 614 -19.03 15.80 -31.61
N SER A 615 -18.24 15.80 -30.54
CA SER A 615 -17.74 17.02 -29.87
C SER A 615 -16.99 17.94 -30.84
N PHE A 616 -16.08 17.39 -31.64
CA PHE A 616 -15.29 18.13 -32.64
C PHE A 616 -16.15 18.76 -33.73
N ARG A 617 -17.29 18.16 -34.09
CA ARG A 617 -18.21 18.69 -35.12
C ARG A 617 -19.25 19.66 -34.57
N ASN A 618 -19.67 19.48 -33.32
CA ASN A 618 -20.81 20.21 -32.74
C ASN A 618 -20.42 21.19 -31.62
N GLY A 619 -19.19 21.09 -31.12
CA GLY A 619 -18.65 21.86 -30.00
C GLY A 619 -19.08 21.30 -28.65
N ASP A 620 -18.20 21.38 -27.64
CA ASP A 620 -18.51 20.96 -26.26
C ASP A 620 -19.38 21.97 -25.51
N TYR A 621 -19.31 23.24 -25.91
CA TYR A 621 -20.01 24.32 -25.24
C TYR A 621 -20.49 25.38 -26.22
N LYS A 622 -21.63 26.00 -25.90
CA LYS A 622 -22.17 27.17 -26.62
C LYS A 622 -22.20 28.35 -25.66
N PHE A 623 -21.30 29.31 -25.85
CA PHE A 623 -21.28 30.58 -25.10
C PHE A 623 -21.89 31.68 -25.95
N LYS A 624 -22.77 32.50 -25.38
CA LYS A 624 -23.40 33.63 -26.09
C LYS A 624 -22.57 34.90 -25.88
N ARG A 625 -21.79 35.27 -26.89
CA ARG A 625 -21.16 36.61 -27.01
C ARG A 625 -21.27 37.09 -28.45
N THR A 626 -21.49 38.39 -28.63
CA THR A 626 -21.62 38.99 -29.97
C THR A 626 -20.24 39.37 -30.49
N TYR A 627 -19.67 38.48 -31.33
CA TYR A 627 -18.66 38.83 -32.33
C TYR A 627 -19.00 38.04 -33.61
N GLY A 628 -19.43 38.71 -34.67
CA GLY A 628 -19.54 38.14 -36.02
C GLY A 628 -20.50 36.95 -36.26
N GLY A 629 -21.28 36.49 -35.27
CA GLY A 629 -22.43 35.59 -35.47
C GLY A 629 -22.15 34.09 -35.72
N LYS A 630 -20.97 33.54 -35.42
CA LYS A 630 -20.66 32.10 -35.59
C LYS A 630 -19.80 31.51 -34.45
N VAL A 631 -19.92 30.20 -34.24
CA VAL A 631 -19.21 29.39 -33.21
C VAL A 631 -18.12 28.54 -33.88
N TRP A 632 -16.95 28.42 -33.24
CA TRP A 632 -15.77 27.70 -33.77
C TRP A 632 -15.33 26.55 -32.86
N ILE A 633 -14.72 25.50 -33.44
CA ILE A 633 -14.26 24.28 -32.73
C ILE A 633 -12.78 24.02 -33.05
N LEU A 634 -12.00 23.63 -32.04
CA LEU A 634 -10.57 23.35 -32.12
C LEU A 634 -10.27 21.97 -31.53
N SER A 635 -9.55 21.09 -32.24
CA SER A 635 -8.90 19.94 -31.61
C SER A 635 -7.98 19.13 -32.53
N MET A 636 -6.95 18.50 -31.92
CA MET A 636 -6.25 17.24 -32.31
C MET A 636 -5.50 16.66 -31.08
N GLY A 637 -5.40 15.36 -30.75
CA GLY A 637 -4.64 14.96 -29.53
C GLY A 637 -4.41 13.49 -29.21
N GLY A 638 -3.83 13.22 -28.04
CA GLY A 638 -3.45 11.88 -27.58
C GLY A 638 -2.97 11.79 -26.12
N VAL A 639 -2.67 10.57 -25.68
CA VAL A 639 -1.83 10.32 -24.50
C VAL A 639 -0.73 9.36 -24.93
N ASP A 640 0.53 9.68 -24.63
CA ASP A 640 1.69 8.92 -25.08
C ASP A 640 2.63 8.60 -23.90
N PHE A 641 2.62 7.33 -23.51
CA PHE A 641 3.42 6.71 -22.44
C PHE A 641 4.45 5.74 -23.02
N SER A 642 4.82 5.89 -24.30
CA SER A 642 5.91 5.12 -24.93
C SER A 642 7.23 5.24 -24.17
N LYS A 643 7.42 6.37 -23.47
CA LYS A 643 8.54 6.63 -22.57
C LYS A 643 8.07 6.61 -21.11
N ALA A 644 8.96 6.23 -20.21
CA ALA A 644 8.72 6.26 -18.77
C ALA A 644 9.91 6.90 -18.03
N PRO A 645 10.26 8.17 -18.32
CA PRO A 645 11.46 8.80 -17.79
C PRO A 645 11.44 8.85 -16.26
N LYS A 646 12.62 8.81 -15.64
CA LYS A 646 12.78 9.01 -14.19
C LYS A 646 13.88 10.02 -13.88
N ARG A 647 13.91 10.43 -12.62
CA ARG A 647 15.00 11.13 -11.98
C ARG A 647 15.26 10.48 -10.62
N ASN A 648 16.45 9.91 -10.46
CA ASN A 648 16.89 9.37 -9.18
C ASN A 648 17.25 10.52 -8.23
N ILE A 649 16.79 10.49 -6.98
CA ILE A 649 17.31 11.35 -5.91
C ILE A 649 18.40 10.63 -5.11
N THR A 650 19.31 11.41 -4.51
CA THR A 650 20.40 10.86 -3.71
C THR A 650 19.86 10.24 -2.42
N HIS A 651 20.63 9.33 -1.81
CA HIS A 651 20.29 8.76 -0.51
C HIS A 651 20.16 9.86 0.56
N THR A 652 21.05 10.85 0.56
CA THR A 652 21.00 11.99 1.49
C THR A 652 19.73 12.82 1.30
N GLN A 653 19.35 13.11 0.05
CA GLN A 653 18.10 13.81 -0.24
C GLN A 653 16.89 12.98 0.18
N PHE A 654 16.87 11.70 -0.14
CA PHE A 654 15.80 10.77 0.26
C PHE A 654 15.65 10.71 1.78
N ASN A 655 16.74 10.60 2.55
CA ASN A 655 16.65 10.56 4.00
C ASN A 655 16.24 11.91 4.61
N ARG A 656 16.57 13.03 3.96
CA ARG A 656 16.15 14.36 4.38
C ARG A 656 14.65 14.59 4.15
N GLU A 657 14.15 14.24 2.96
CA GLU A 657 12.78 14.52 2.52
C GLU A 657 11.80 13.39 2.91
N HIS A 658 12.30 12.16 3.03
CA HIS A 658 11.53 10.93 3.26
C HIS A 658 12.13 10.05 4.36
N ARG A 659 12.60 10.67 5.44
CA ARG A 659 13.19 9.99 6.60
C ARG A 659 12.36 8.77 7.04
N ASP A 660 12.99 7.61 7.24
CA ASP A 660 12.36 6.36 7.70
C ASP A 660 11.27 5.78 6.75
N LEU A 661 11.11 6.31 5.53
CA LEU A 661 10.20 5.74 4.52
C LEU A 661 10.65 4.34 4.08
N ASP A 662 11.96 4.09 4.07
CA ASP A 662 12.56 2.78 3.83
C ASP A 662 12.08 1.73 4.85
N LYS A 663 12.15 2.04 6.15
CA LYS A 663 11.68 1.17 7.24
C LYS A 663 10.17 0.96 7.20
N THR A 664 9.44 2.04 6.93
CA THR A 664 7.97 2.02 6.79
C THR A 664 7.57 1.10 5.63
N THR A 665 8.21 1.26 4.47
CA THR A 665 7.96 0.43 3.28
C THR A 665 8.38 -1.02 3.50
N LYS A 666 9.50 -1.29 4.19
CA LYS A 666 9.90 -2.66 4.51
C LYS A 666 8.87 -3.35 5.42
N THR A 667 8.37 -2.63 6.41
CA THR A 667 7.34 -3.12 7.33
C THR A 667 6.00 -3.30 6.62
N SER A 668 5.64 -2.40 5.71
CA SER A 668 4.36 -2.41 5.00
C SER A 668 4.12 -3.66 4.17
N THR A 669 5.20 -4.33 3.73
CA THR A 669 5.14 -5.63 3.02
C THR A 669 4.64 -6.78 3.90
N GLN A 670 4.52 -6.57 5.22
CA GLN A 670 4.20 -7.60 6.23
C GLN A 670 3.12 -7.18 7.22
N ALA A 671 2.95 -5.88 7.48
CA ALA A 671 1.90 -5.33 8.33
C ALA A 671 1.33 -4.04 7.73
N GLU A 672 0.09 -3.70 8.03
CA GLU A 672 -0.38 -2.32 7.83
C GLU A 672 0.42 -1.40 8.77
N THR A 673 0.97 -0.32 8.24
CA THR A 673 1.72 0.67 9.03
C THR A 673 1.40 2.08 8.55
N THR A 674 1.53 3.06 9.43
CA THR A 674 1.45 4.47 9.05
C THR A 674 2.82 5.00 8.65
N TYR A 675 2.93 6.19 8.06
CA TYR A 675 4.23 6.84 7.89
C TYR A 675 4.37 7.97 8.89
N ARG A 676 5.35 7.92 9.79
CA ARG A 676 5.76 9.08 10.63
C ARG A 676 4.61 9.79 11.38
N GLY A 677 3.62 9.05 11.88
CA GLY A 677 2.44 9.65 12.55
C GLY A 677 1.51 10.45 11.63
N THR A 678 1.71 10.39 10.32
CA THR A 678 0.75 10.87 9.33
C THR A 678 -0.47 9.95 9.28
N GLU A 679 -1.55 10.45 8.69
CA GLU A 679 -2.75 9.66 8.36
C GLU A 679 -2.56 8.83 7.08
N GLN A 680 -1.33 8.72 6.57
CA GLN A 680 -1.02 7.90 5.41
C GLN A 680 -0.70 6.48 5.85
N VAL A 681 -1.43 5.54 5.26
CA VAL A 681 -1.25 4.11 5.45
C VAL A 681 -0.40 3.51 4.33
N PHE A 682 0.53 2.67 4.72
CA PHE A 682 1.38 1.87 3.85
C PHE A 682 1.10 0.41 4.10
N LEU A 683 0.87 -0.31 3.02
CA LEU A 683 0.51 -1.72 3.06
C LEU A 683 0.82 -2.37 1.71
N GLY A 684 1.25 -3.62 1.75
CA GLY A 684 1.67 -4.32 0.55
C GLY A 684 1.97 -5.78 0.83
N ALA A 685 2.51 -6.49 -0.16
CA ALA A 685 2.83 -7.90 0.00
C ALA A 685 4.35 -8.11 -0.03
N SER A 686 4.79 -9.17 0.62
CA SER A 686 6.10 -9.78 0.36
C SER A 686 5.90 -11.03 -0.47
N GLY A 687 6.93 -11.46 -1.23
CA GLY A 687 6.94 -12.72 -1.97
C GLY A 687 7.49 -13.92 -1.20
N GLU A 688 7.74 -13.77 0.10
CA GLU A 688 8.25 -14.84 0.94
C GLU A 688 7.08 -15.71 1.43
N ARG A 689 7.11 -17.01 1.09
CA ARG A 689 6.25 -18.02 1.71
C ARG A 689 6.72 -18.17 3.16
N GLY A 690 6.06 -17.49 4.10
CA GLY A 690 6.46 -17.39 5.51
C GLY A 690 6.43 -18.72 6.28
N GLY A 691 7.36 -19.62 5.97
CA GLY A 691 7.63 -20.86 6.70
C GLY A 691 9.15 -21.05 6.78
N GLY A 692 9.75 -20.58 7.86
CA GLY A 692 11.18 -20.73 8.10
C GLY A 692 11.63 -19.87 9.26
N GLY A 693 11.55 -20.42 10.48
CA GLY A 693 12.29 -19.89 11.62
C GLY A 693 13.78 -20.11 11.39
N GLY A 694 14.44 -19.15 10.75
CA GLY A 694 15.86 -18.94 10.95
C GLY A 694 16.01 -18.08 12.20
N GLU A 695 16.78 -18.55 13.18
CA GLU A 695 17.25 -17.72 14.29
C GLU A 695 17.77 -16.38 13.74
N PRO A 696 17.47 -15.25 14.41
CA PRO A 696 18.14 -14.01 14.08
C PRO A 696 19.63 -14.23 14.28
N THR A 697 20.40 -14.13 13.20
CA THR A 697 21.86 -14.05 13.29
C THR A 697 22.18 -12.95 14.30
N PRO A 698 22.91 -13.25 15.40
CA PRO A 698 23.23 -12.24 16.39
C PRO A 698 23.97 -11.09 15.71
N SER A 699 23.48 -9.87 15.94
CA SER A 699 24.19 -8.65 15.57
C SER A 699 25.59 -8.72 16.20
N PRO A 700 26.68 -8.51 15.43
CA PRO A 700 28.02 -8.59 15.99
C PRO A 700 28.18 -7.58 17.12
N THR A 701 28.53 -8.08 18.30
CA THR A 701 28.97 -7.25 19.42
C THR A 701 30.21 -6.46 18.97
N PRO A 702 30.26 -5.13 19.16
CA PRO A 702 31.46 -4.36 18.90
C PRO A 702 32.59 -4.92 19.76
N THR A 703 33.60 -5.50 19.13
CA THR A 703 34.85 -5.87 19.80
C THR A 703 35.68 -4.60 19.91
N ASP A 704 36.09 -4.25 21.13
CA ASP A 704 37.04 -3.17 21.42
C ASP A 704 38.27 -3.29 20.51
N SER A 705 38.37 -2.41 19.51
CA SER A 705 39.59 -2.27 18.73
C SER A 705 40.60 -1.49 19.57
N GLY A 706 41.55 -2.23 20.12
CA GLY A 706 42.71 -1.71 20.82
C GLY A 706 43.43 -0.61 20.03
N ARG A 707 43.90 0.36 20.80
CA ARG A 707 44.78 1.48 20.46
C ARG A 707 45.89 1.09 19.47
N PRO A 708 46.06 1.77 18.33
CA PRO A 708 47.20 1.52 17.44
C PRO A 708 48.44 2.25 17.94
N THR A 709 49.57 1.53 17.96
CA THR A 709 50.92 2.12 17.98
C THR A 709 51.56 1.88 16.60
N PRO A 710 52.39 2.82 16.10
CA PRO A 710 52.72 2.92 14.67
C PRO A 710 53.98 2.15 14.31
N SER A 711 54.07 1.64 13.08
CA SER A 711 55.34 1.26 12.47
C SER A 711 55.31 1.33 10.93
N HIS A 712 56.07 2.30 10.42
CA HIS A 712 56.83 2.41 9.15
C HIS A 712 56.20 2.12 7.76
N SER A 713 55.86 3.23 7.07
CA SER A 713 56.31 3.81 5.76
C SER A 713 56.82 2.91 4.59
N PRO A 714 56.93 3.43 3.34
CA PRO A 714 55.84 3.56 2.34
C PRO A 714 56.28 3.10 0.91
N SER A 715 55.35 3.01 -0.04
CA SER A 715 55.72 2.97 -1.47
C SER A 715 54.83 3.91 -2.30
N THR A 716 55.54 4.75 -3.06
CA THR A 716 55.17 5.97 -3.80
C THR A 716 54.27 5.72 -5.03
N PRO A 717 53.36 6.64 -5.38
CA PRO A 717 52.64 6.66 -6.66
C PRO A 717 53.28 7.60 -7.70
N ALA A 718 53.04 7.34 -8.99
CA ALA A 718 53.45 8.20 -10.12
C ALA A 718 52.29 8.27 -11.16
N PRO A 719 52.25 9.27 -12.08
CA PRO A 719 51.45 10.49 -11.91
C PRO A 719 50.46 10.78 -13.07
N ASP A 720 49.51 11.69 -12.80
CA ASP A 720 48.63 12.35 -13.80
C ASP A 720 49.37 13.39 -14.65
N PRO A 721 48.91 13.67 -15.90
CA PRO A 721 49.32 14.86 -16.63
C PRO A 721 48.21 15.94 -16.69
N SER A 722 48.52 17.07 -16.05
CA SER A 722 48.41 18.48 -16.48
C SER A 722 47.27 19.01 -17.37
N THR A 723 46.60 20.04 -16.85
CA THR A 723 45.73 21.08 -17.46
C THR A 723 46.48 22.04 -18.42
N PRO A 724 45.77 22.88 -19.21
CA PRO A 724 45.67 24.30 -18.83
C PRO A 724 44.29 24.94 -19.09
N GLY A 725 44.04 26.04 -18.36
CA GLY A 725 42.75 26.70 -18.19
C GLY A 725 42.28 27.67 -19.28
N GLY A 726 41.06 28.17 -19.06
CA GLY A 726 40.42 29.26 -19.79
C GLY A 726 39.22 29.75 -18.98
N ASP A 727 39.36 30.92 -18.36
CA ASP A 727 38.33 31.65 -17.61
C ASP A 727 37.14 32.03 -18.49
N HIS A 728 35.91 31.74 -18.06
CA HIS A 728 34.74 32.62 -18.24
C HIS A 728 33.68 32.29 -17.18
N SER A 729 33.32 33.30 -16.40
CA SER A 729 32.32 33.29 -15.34
C SER A 729 30.89 33.28 -15.90
N GLY A 730 30.12 32.27 -15.52
CA GLY A 730 28.66 32.19 -15.69
C GLY A 730 28.05 31.45 -14.50
N PRO A 731 26.82 31.79 -14.06
CA PRO A 731 26.21 31.21 -12.87
C PRO A 731 25.93 29.70 -13.07
N PRO A 732 26.00 28.86 -12.01
CA PRO A 732 25.97 27.41 -12.20
C PRO A 732 24.59 26.93 -12.66
N ALA A 733 24.52 26.40 -13.87
CA ALA A 733 23.46 25.47 -14.26
C ALA A 733 23.59 24.21 -13.39
N THR A 734 22.53 23.86 -12.68
CA THR A 734 22.45 22.60 -11.93
C THR A 734 22.06 21.47 -12.89
N ASP A 735 23.01 21.05 -13.72
CA ASP A 735 22.87 19.82 -14.51
C ASP A 735 23.07 18.61 -13.60
N ASN A 736 21.98 18.18 -12.95
CA ASN A 736 21.88 16.81 -12.46
C ASN A 736 21.59 15.90 -13.66
N PRO A 737 22.40 14.87 -13.95
CA PRO A 737 22.12 13.96 -15.05
C PRO A 737 20.84 13.19 -14.73
N GLY A 738 19.75 13.53 -15.43
CA GLY A 738 18.52 12.75 -15.41
C GLY A 738 18.81 11.35 -15.90
N GLY A 739 18.89 10.38 -14.99
CA GLY A 739 19.05 8.98 -15.35
C GLY A 739 17.79 8.48 -16.05
N ASP A 740 17.81 8.41 -17.38
CA ASP A 740 16.70 7.92 -18.17
C ASP A 740 16.39 6.45 -17.84
N LEU A 741 15.10 6.12 -17.75
CA LEU A 741 14.63 4.75 -17.79
C LEU A 741 14.57 4.18 -19.23
N ALA A 742 15.09 4.84 -20.26
CA ALA A 742 16.04 4.35 -21.28
C ALA A 742 15.96 5.22 -22.53
N HIS A 743 17.12 5.55 -23.11
CA HIS A 743 17.25 5.79 -24.54
C HIS A 743 16.98 4.46 -25.28
N THR A 744 15.72 4.17 -25.54
CA THR A 744 15.30 3.23 -26.58
C THR A 744 14.24 3.94 -27.41
N GLY A 745 14.54 4.22 -28.68
CA GLY A 745 13.61 4.88 -29.60
C GLY A 745 14.08 6.27 -30.06
N ASN A 746 14.76 6.25 -31.20
CA ASN A 746 15.24 7.32 -32.06
C ASN A 746 14.41 8.63 -32.00
N THR A 747 15.08 9.77 -31.84
CA THR A 747 14.51 11.10 -32.12
C THR A 747 14.38 11.29 -33.62
N THR A 748 13.32 10.76 -34.23
CA THR A 748 12.99 11.06 -35.64
C THR A 748 11.48 10.96 -35.86
N PRO A 749 10.83 11.98 -36.47
CA PRO A 749 9.39 11.98 -36.69
C PRO A 749 8.94 10.85 -37.63
N VAL A 750 7.90 10.13 -37.21
CA VAL A 750 7.37 8.86 -37.77
C VAL A 750 6.73 9.00 -39.17
N GLY A 751 6.83 10.16 -39.83
CA GLY A 751 6.22 10.41 -41.14
C GLY A 751 7.05 10.03 -42.39
N LEU A 752 8.35 9.75 -42.25
CA LEU A 752 9.26 9.65 -43.40
C LEU A 752 9.70 8.23 -43.80
N ILE A 753 9.44 7.21 -42.97
CA ILE A 753 10.04 5.87 -43.18
C ILE A 753 9.13 4.88 -43.93
N ALA A 754 7.82 5.12 -44.04
CA ALA A 754 6.97 4.28 -44.90
C ALA A 754 7.27 4.49 -46.41
N GLY A 755 7.70 5.69 -46.81
CA GLY A 755 8.04 5.98 -48.21
C GLY A 755 9.43 5.52 -48.64
N LEU A 756 10.44 5.61 -47.76
CA LEU A 756 11.82 5.26 -48.09
C LEU A 756 12.07 3.75 -48.11
N ALA A 757 11.38 2.95 -47.29
CA ALA A 757 11.51 1.49 -47.33
C ALA A 757 10.95 0.89 -48.63
N VAL A 758 9.86 1.45 -49.16
CA VAL A 758 9.29 1.04 -50.46
C VAL A 758 10.16 1.53 -51.62
N ALA A 759 10.68 2.76 -51.55
CA ALA A 759 11.59 3.28 -52.59
C ALA A 759 12.93 2.52 -52.64
N LEU A 760 13.50 2.13 -51.48
CA LEU A 760 14.74 1.35 -51.41
C LEU A 760 14.55 -0.11 -51.81
N ALA A 761 13.38 -0.71 -51.51
CA ALA A 761 13.05 -2.05 -51.99
C ALA A 761 12.85 -2.08 -53.52
N VAL A 762 12.20 -1.05 -54.10
CA VAL A 762 12.03 -0.91 -55.56
C VAL A 762 13.37 -0.60 -56.25
N ALA A 763 14.20 0.27 -55.67
CA ALA A 763 15.54 0.55 -56.20
C ALA A 763 16.48 -0.67 -56.09
N GLY A 764 16.41 -1.42 -54.99
CA GLY A 764 17.16 -2.66 -54.79
C GLY A 764 16.73 -3.79 -55.73
N ALA A 765 15.42 -3.94 -55.98
CA ALA A 765 14.89 -4.89 -56.96
C ALA A 765 15.26 -4.50 -58.40
N ALA A 766 15.24 -3.21 -58.75
CA ALA A 766 15.67 -2.72 -60.06
C ALA A 766 17.18 -2.90 -60.30
N LEU A 767 18.02 -2.65 -59.28
CA LEU A 767 19.47 -2.87 -59.35
C LEU A 767 19.84 -4.35 -59.46
N THR A 768 19.16 -5.24 -58.74
CA THR A 768 19.38 -6.69 -58.84
C THR A 768 18.88 -7.27 -60.17
N TRP A 769 17.79 -6.76 -60.74
CA TRP A 769 17.33 -7.11 -62.08
C TRP A 769 18.27 -6.60 -63.18
N TRP A 770 18.77 -5.37 -63.07
CA TRP A 770 19.74 -4.77 -64.01
C TRP A 770 21.11 -5.47 -63.98
N MET A 771 21.60 -5.84 -62.78
CA MET A 771 22.83 -6.62 -62.63
C MET A 771 22.70 -8.06 -63.17
N ARG A 772 21.51 -8.68 -63.09
CA ARG A 772 21.26 -10.00 -63.70
C ARG A 772 21.27 -9.94 -65.23
N ARG A 773 20.77 -8.87 -65.85
CA ARG A 773 20.81 -8.71 -67.32
C ARG A 773 22.21 -8.44 -67.88
N ARG A 774 23.12 -7.81 -67.12
CA ARG A 774 24.51 -7.58 -67.57
C ARG A 774 25.44 -8.80 -67.44
N LYS A 775 25.05 -9.83 -66.69
CA LYS A 775 25.81 -11.11 -66.59
C LYS A 775 25.44 -12.14 -67.66
N GLN A 776 24.55 -11.79 -68.58
CA GLN A 776 24.31 -12.54 -69.81
C GLN A 776 24.74 -11.68 -71.00
N GLY A 777 26.06 -11.50 -71.14
CA GLY A 777 26.69 -11.09 -72.39
C GLY A 777 26.94 -12.32 -73.27
N PRO A 778 26.86 -12.19 -74.60
CA PRO A 778 26.83 -13.32 -75.52
C PRO A 778 28.18 -14.02 -75.59
N THR A 779 28.15 -15.35 -75.60
CA THR A 779 29.20 -16.13 -76.25
C THR A 779 29.16 -15.81 -77.74
N GLY A 780 30.20 -15.13 -78.19
CA GLY A 780 30.57 -14.82 -79.57
C GLY A 780 31.96 -14.22 -79.52
#